data_AF-A0A8H6XBE1-F1
#
_entry.id   AF-A0A8H6XBE1-F1
#
_cell.length_a   1.000
_cell.length_b   1.000
_cell.length_c   1.000
_cell.angle_alpha   90.00
_cell.angle_beta   90.00
_cell.angle_gamma   90.00
#
_symmetry.space_group_name_H-M   'P 1'
#
loop_
_entity.id
_entity.type
_entity.pdbx_description
1 polymer ?
#
loop_
_entity_poly.entity_id
_entity_poly.type
_entity_poly.pdbx_seq_one_letter_code
_entity_poly.pdbx_strand_id
1 'polypeptide(L)'
;MELRAFIQQYPNGFHLATASTAALFGLTMTPTFVPVVGTLAALLLYAPVLRRHPYAYTALLWFSISMCSSIGRLVPALSALSTAGPSVAVLLGMSTVASAIAILAIFADVFISSRTGLAQAVLFPAIWTSLWTAISHLPFNMGRLTSWTPSMSASGTQAYQWMAPWTGPAGIDWVTAAWAVVISQKRRNLVHGRHGGRRNPDNGDSQKKLTFSSTLGSSSFLTALTIPSFVLPTSPLPVVPSDTVSSFRVGCILPSKTSPDLHDYITESRALNSQGSGTKLLLWPESAVSFRNASEKEGAFKSIMEVLEHNHNAYWGVSFEEKFISDSGTSTIRNGIALFSHEGFQVDYYKRFLVPIAESFRLTPGSSPPPIFTIPLSKPDDISKSKWKADRLLDVTADICLDFAMPSPFRDLESKPGLILAPARTWDRAIGNRMWEEVKQRAIEVGSLALWCDGGMGGVSGVAGGGYNDFYQVGAGSWSRPIGIQHPFHSTPTFYARVGDASVVAISWFLVFGPIAFTILAARFHLRARKPFVSPSLGSFQFITSHDLPIRLDDSPRCSSNKPLVTPTTSRVTFIGSFLHRLRRLRSFAAKYFRRHHSHNKHRSLLVENVGSLKVEEPNIHLPPRLYHFVNTYELGASVSSFFFEDQSTPSTPTSSAPPSPSWLSRNIEETTPTQTSEETPDPAPPSSSSSPPDDSLQQPNAVTSSKPHSSHSKENSSTHRSLSSDPHSIYKADPRPTAKPPLTTSSNTNRPSTHVYPDFEPDTLPLPHELWSIINSANMDFTGKQAAEVVDFGGEVDYTNYRWFQDAPPKQPPPQQAVGTPYVPLPGVIEQNEAFEFALSAAPNVLYARYKQYGQLGVLAWCSEFGELIDNLKDLGFKGNMFVATRTQALRTCEELLRLTKDSLDLKMQIIVMYLSSQVARLRRFLDGDKIWDDYPEPQFPDYKKYSHLAGEYS
;
A
#
# COMPACT_ATOMS: atom_id res chain seq x y z
N MET A 1 -1.96 38.15 -14.34
CA MET A 1 -2.46 37.33 -15.46
C MET A 1 -3.36 36.25 -14.88
N GLU A 2 -4.66 36.23 -15.19
CA GLU A 2 -5.58 35.24 -14.63
C GLU A 2 -5.23 33.84 -15.13
N LEU A 3 -5.20 32.83 -14.24
CA LEU A 3 -4.96 31.42 -14.57
C LEU A 3 -5.81 30.94 -15.77
N ARG A 4 -7.01 31.51 -15.92
CA ARG A 4 -7.90 31.25 -17.05
C ARG A 4 -7.31 31.68 -18.39
N ALA A 5 -6.74 32.88 -18.47
CA ALA A 5 -6.10 33.37 -19.69
C ALA A 5 -4.92 32.47 -20.08
N PHE A 6 -4.14 32.01 -19.09
CA PHE A 6 -3.06 31.06 -19.31
C PHE A 6 -3.56 29.70 -19.84
N ILE A 7 -4.62 29.13 -19.25
CA ILE A 7 -5.23 27.87 -19.72
C ILE A 7 -5.76 28.02 -21.16
N GLN A 8 -6.34 29.18 -21.49
CA GLN A 8 -6.84 29.45 -22.84
C GLN A 8 -5.71 29.63 -23.85
N GLN A 9 -4.60 30.25 -23.45
CA GLN A 9 -3.45 30.49 -24.31
C GLN A 9 -2.61 29.22 -24.56
N TYR A 10 -2.47 28.35 -23.55
CA TYR A 10 -1.64 27.14 -23.60
C TYR A 10 -2.39 25.88 -23.12
N PRO A 11 -3.52 25.51 -23.75
CA PRO A 11 -4.35 24.40 -23.26
C PRO A 11 -3.62 23.06 -23.24
N ASN A 12 -2.82 22.76 -24.28
CA ASN A 12 -2.08 21.50 -24.36
C ASN A 12 -0.98 21.41 -23.30
N GLY A 13 -0.23 22.50 -23.09
CA GLY A 13 0.83 22.56 -22.08
C GLY A 13 0.27 22.41 -20.66
N PHE A 14 -0.84 23.10 -20.38
CA PHE A 14 -1.52 22.99 -19.08
C PHE A 14 -2.06 21.58 -18.81
N HIS A 15 -2.75 20.96 -19.79
CA HIS A 15 -3.28 19.61 -19.62
C HIS A 15 -2.20 18.55 -19.50
N LEU A 16 -1.14 18.66 -20.29
CA LEU A 16 0.04 17.80 -20.18
C LEU A 16 0.66 17.93 -18.78
N ALA A 17 0.99 19.15 -18.33
CA ALA A 17 1.57 19.38 -17.01
C ALA A 17 0.68 18.86 -15.87
N THR A 18 -0.64 19.07 -15.97
CA THR A 18 -1.61 18.59 -14.99
C THR A 18 -1.65 17.06 -14.94
N ALA A 19 -1.71 16.40 -16.10
CA ALA A 19 -1.75 14.95 -16.18
C ALA A 19 -0.44 14.31 -15.69
N SER A 20 0.71 14.87 -16.05
CA SER A 20 2.03 14.39 -15.62
C SER A 20 2.23 14.58 -14.12
N THR A 21 1.84 15.73 -13.58
CA THR A 21 1.90 15.99 -12.13
C THR A 21 0.97 15.05 -11.37
N ALA A 22 -0.26 14.87 -11.84
CA ALA A 22 -1.19 13.92 -11.23
C ALA A 22 -0.62 12.49 -11.28
N ALA A 23 -0.04 12.07 -12.41
CA ALA A 23 0.58 10.76 -12.56
C ALA A 23 1.78 10.54 -11.63
N LEU A 24 2.60 11.57 -11.38
CA LEU A 24 3.72 11.48 -10.44
C LEU A 24 3.26 11.12 -9.03
N PHE A 25 2.13 11.67 -8.58
CA PHE A 25 1.55 11.37 -7.26
C PHE A 25 0.60 10.17 -7.27
N GLY A 26 -0.04 9.88 -8.39
CA GLY A 26 -1.04 8.83 -8.55
C GLY A 26 -0.48 7.46 -8.87
N LEU A 27 0.67 7.39 -9.53
CA LEU A 27 1.26 6.15 -10.04
C LEU A 27 2.53 5.74 -9.29
N THR A 28 2.52 5.97 -7.97
CA THR A 28 3.56 5.51 -7.04
C THR A 28 3.53 3.98 -6.88
N MET A 29 4.41 3.43 -6.04
CA MET A 29 4.42 1.99 -5.74
C MET A 29 3.14 1.55 -5.02
N THR A 30 2.62 2.38 -4.12
CA THR A 30 1.35 2.20 -3.39
C THR A 30 0.34 3.26 -3.85
N PRO A 31 -0.26 3.09 -5.04
CA PRO A 31 -1.15 4.09 -5.63
C PRO A 31 -2.35 4.36 -4.70
N THR A 32 -2.60 5.63 -4.43
CA THR A 32 -3.68 6.05 -3.53
C THR A 32 -4.92 6.47 -4.31
N PHE A 33 -6.11 6.27 -3.71
CA PHE A 33 -7.39 6.43 -4.41
C PHE A 33 -7.56 7.81 -5.07
N VAL A 34 -7.39 8.88 -4.29
CA VAL A 34 -7.66 10.26 -4.76
C VAL A 34 -6.70 10.70 -5.89
N PRO A 35 -5.36 10.54 -5.76
CA PRO A 35 -4.43 10.82 -6.85
C PRO A 35 -4.65 10.01 -8.13
N VAL A 36 -5.01 8.73 -8.04
CA VAL A 36 -5.35 7.92 -9.22
C VAL A 36 -6.62 8.47 -9.90
N VAL A 37 -7.68 8.73 -9.12
CA VAL A 37 -8.91 9.35 -9.62
C VAL A 37 -8.60 10.69 -10.30
N GLY A 38 -7.74 11.53 -9.69
CA GLY A 38 -7.30 12.81 -10.24
C GLY A 38 -6.55 12.66 -11.56
N THR A 39 -5.66 11.67 -11.65
CA THR A 39 -4.92 11.34 -12.88
C THR A 39 -5.87 10.93 -13.99
N LEU A 40 -6.78 9.99 -13.73
CA LEU A 40 -7.77 9.56 -14.71
C LEU A 40 -8.71 10.69 -15.12
N ALA A 41 -9.15 11.53 -14.19
CA ALA A 41 -9.99 12.69 -14.49
C ALA A 41 -9.27 13.70 -15.39
N ALA A 42 -7.98 13.97 -15.14
CA ALA A 42 -7.16 14.84 -15.97
C ALA A 42 -7.00 14.29 -17.40
N LEU A 43 -6.77 12.98 -17.54
CA LEU A 43 -6.67 12.34 -18.85
C LEU A 43 -8.01 12.33 -19.61
N LEU A 44 -9.12 12.04 -18.92
CA LEU A 44 -10.47 12.11 -19.51
C LEU A 44 -10.84 13.54 -19.94
N LEU A 45 -10.39 14.56 -19.20
CA LEU A 45 -10.54 15.96 -19.61
C LEU A 45 -9.75 16.29 -20.86
N TYR A 46 -8.55 15.72 -21.00
CA TYR A 46 -7.65 16.01 -22.12
C TYR A 46 -7.96 15.18 -23.39
N ALA A 47 -8.58 14.02 -23.25
CA ALA A 47 -8.81 13.08 -24.34
C ALA A 47 -9.57 13.65 -25.57
N PRO A 48 -10.59 14.52 -25.44
CA PRO A 48 -11.22 15.17 -26.60
C PRO A 48 -10.27 16.09 -27.38
N VAL A 49 -9.29 16.71 -26.71
CA VAL A 49 -8.27 17.56 -27.33
C VAL A 49 -7.26 16.70 -28.09
N LEU A 50 -6.78 15.62 -27.47
CA LEU A 50 -5.88 14.65 -28.10
C LEU A 50 -6.46 14.07 -29.39
N ARG A 51 -7.77 13.81 -29.43
CA ARG A 51 -8.44 13.33 -30.64
C ARG A 51 -8.26 14.25 -31.85
N ARG A 52 -8.11 15.57 -31.65
CA ARG A 52 -7.91 16.55 -32.75
C ARG A 52 -6.46 16.60 -33.23
N HIS A 53 -5.50 16.29 -32.35
CA HIS A 53 -4.06 16.33 -32.64
C HIS A 53 -3.38 15.03 -32.17
N PRO A 54 -3.61 13.91 -32.86
CA PRO A 54 -3.50 12.58 -32.26
C PRO A 54 -2.09 12.05 -32.07
N TYR A 55 -1.08 12.55 -32.79
CA TYR A 55 0.25 11.90 -32.79
C TYR A 55 1.24 12.56 -31.83
N ALA A 56 1.64 13.81 -32.08
CA ALA A 56 2.70 14.46 -31.30
C ALA A 56 2.34 14.64 -29.81
N TYR A 57 1.15 15.17 -29.51
CA TYR A 57 0.74 15.41 -28.13
C TYR A 57 0.43 14.13 -27.35
N THR A 58 -0.09 13.11 -28.02
CA THR A 58 -0.33 11.80 -27.40
C THR A 58 0.99 11.10 -27.07
N ALA A 59 1.98 11.15 -27.99
CA ALA A 59 3.31 10.61 -27.75
C ALA A 59 4.00 11.33 -26.58
N LEU A 60 3.92 12.67 -26.54
CA LEU A 60 4.49 13.46 -25.46
C LEU A 60 3.81 13.19 -24.11
N LEU A 61 2.48 13.09 -24.09
CA LEU A 61 1.73 12.71 -22.89
C LEU A 61 2.09 11.32 -22.40
N TRP A 62 2.12 10.34 -23.31
CA TRP A 62 2.49 8.97 -23.01
C TRP A 62 3.89 8.88 -22.41
N PHE A 63 4.87 9.51 -23.04
CA PHE A 63 6.24 9.56 -22.53
C PHE A 63 6.31 10.23 -21.16
N SER A 64 5.62 11.37 -20.99
CA SER A 64 5.65 12.12 -19.74
C SER A 64 5.03 11.35 -18.57
N ILE A 65 3.89 10.69 -18.76
CA ILE A 65 3.26 9.83 -17.74
C ILE A 65 4.17 8.64 -17.41
N SER A 66 4.77 8.01 -18.42
CA SER A 66 5.66 6.86 -18.24
C SER A 66 6.89 7.25 -17.41
N MET A 67 7.48 8.42 -17.70
CA MET A 67 8.60 8.97 -16.94
C MET A 67 8.18 9.31 -15.50
N CYS A 68 7.05 10.01 -15.31
CA CYS A 68 6.57 10.36 -13.96
C CYS A 68 6.25 9.12 -13.11
N SER A 69 5.61 8.10 -13.69
CA SER A 69 5.35 6.82 -13.01
C SER A 69 6.64 6.08 -12.67
N SER A 70 7.65 6.13 -13.54
CA SER A 70 8.97 5.53 -13.28
C SER A 70 9.67 6.24 -12.11
N ILE A 71 9.59 7.56 -12.01
CA ILE A 71 10.20 8.31 -10.90
C ILE A 71 9.63 7.83 -9.55
N GLY A 72 8.31 7.66 -9.45
CA GLY A 72 7.65 7.17 -8.23
C GLY A 72 7.98 5.73 -7.83
N ARG A 73 8.69 4.98 -8.68
CA ARG A 73 9.06 3.57 -8.51
C ARG A 73 10.57 3.33 -8.62
N LEU A 74 11.35 4.40 -8.73
CA LEU A 74 12.77 4.31 -9.06
C LEU A 74 13.59 3.62 -7.96
N VAL A 75 13.37 4.01 -6.69
CA VAL A 75 14.09 3.45 -5.54
C VAL A 75 13.99 1.91 -5.46
N PRO A 76 12.79 1.31 -5.38
CA PRO A 76 12.66 -0.15 -5.33
C PRO A 76 13.16 -0.86 -6.59
N ALA A 77 13.14 -0.19 -7.75
CA ALA A 77 13.68 -0.77 -8.96
C ALA A 77 15.22 -0.83 -8.92
N LEU A 78 15.89 0.22 -8.42
CA LEU A 78 17.35 0.25 -8.32
C LEU A 78 17.91 -0.87 -7.44
N SER A 79 17.14 -1.33 -6.44
CA SER A 79 17.47 -2.46 -5.57
C SER A 79 17.04 -3.83 -6.11
N ALA A 80 16.29 -3.89 -7.22
CA ALA A 80 15.69 -5.14 -7.70
C ALA A 80 16.69 -6.03 -8.46
N LEU A 81 17.63 -5.43 -9.20
CA LEU A 81 18.68 -6.17 -9.92
C LEU A 81 20.05 -5.74 -9.43
N SER A 82 21.06 -6.58 -9.68
CA SER A 82 22.46 -6.31 -9.33
C SER A 82 23.03 -5.07 -10.03
N THR A 83 22.40 -4.59 -11.10
CA THR A 83 22.85 -3.42 -11.88
C THR A 83 21.71 -2.41 -12.04
N ALA A 84 22.02 -1.14 -11.76
CA ALA A 84 21.04 -0.04 -11.82
C ALA A 84 20.50 0.21 -13.23
N GLY A 85 21.36 0.16 -14.27
CA GLY A 85 20.99 0.47 -15.65
C GLY A 85 19.83 -0.40 -16.19
N PRO A 86 19.99 -1.74 -16.21
CA PRO A 86 18.91 -2.65 -16.60
C PRO A 86 17.64 -2.49 -15.76
N SER A 87 17.76 -2.23 -14.46
CA SER A 87 16.61 -1.99 -13.58
C SER A 87 15.78 -0.79 -14.01
N VAL A 88 16.45 0.34 -14.29
CA VAL A 88 15.79 1.56 -14.78
C VAL A 88 15.17 1.33 -16.15
N ALA A 89 15.86 0.62 -17.05
CA ALA A 89 15.35 0.31 -18.38
C ALA A 89 14.09 -0.57 -18.31
N VAL A 90 14.09 -1.62 -17.47
CA VAL A 90 12.93 -2.49 -17.24
C VAL A 90 11.78 -1.70 -16.62
N LEU A 91 12.05 -0.87 -15.62
CA LEU A 91 11.04 -0.01 -15.00
C LEU A 91 10.39 0.95 -16.01
N LEU A 92 11.21 1.64 -16.81
CA LEU A 92 10.73 2.54 -17.84
C LEU A 92 9.91 1.78 -18.89
N GLY A 93 10.37 0.59 -19.31
CA GLY A 93 9.65 -0.28 -20.23
C GLY A 93 8.28 -0.69 -19.69
N MET A 94 8.20 -1.17 -18.44
CA MET A 94 6.94 -1.54 -17.80
C MET A 94 6.00 -0.35 -17.65
N SER A 95 6.52 0.81 -17.22
CA SER A 95 5.72 2.04 -17.08
C SER A 95 5.21 2.55 -18.42
N THR A 96 6.02 2.39 -19.47
CA THR A 96 5.69 2.72 -20.86
C THR A 96 4.55 1.85 -21.38
N VAL A 97 4.62 0.54 -21.17
CA VAL A 97 3.56 -0.40 -21.56
C VAL A 97 2.27 -0.13 -20.78
N ALA A 98 2.34 -0.01 -19.45
CA ALA A 98 1.17 0.27 -18.62
C ALA A 98 0.47 1.58 -19.03
N SER A 99 1.25 2.64 -19.26
CA SER A 99 0.73 3.94 -19.71
C SER A 99 0.11 3.89 -21.10
N ALA A 100 0.71 3.14 -22.04
CA ALA A 100 0.15 2.95 -23.37
C ALA A 100 -1.23 2.28 -23.31
N ILE A 101 -1.35 1.25 -22.47
CA ILE A 101 -2.60 0.52 -22.28
C ILE A 101 -3.68 1.42 -21.65
N ALA A 102 -3.33 2.18 -20.62
CA ALA A 102 -4.26 3.12 -19.99
C ALA A 102 -4.76 4.20 -20.98
N ILE A 103 -3.85 4.79 -21.76
CA ILE A 103 -4.19 5.78 -22.80
C ILE A 103 -5.09 5.15 -23.87
N LEU A 104 -4.84 3.91 -24.28
CA LEU A 104 -5.66 3.20 -25.26
C LEU A 104 -7.10 2.99 -24.75
N ALA A 105 -7.30 2.66 -23.48
CA ALA A 105 -8.64 2.58 -22.89
C ALA A 105 -9.39 3.92 -22.91
N ILE A 106 -8.69 5.02 -22.66
CA ILE A 106 -9.26 6.37 -22.72
C ILE A 106 -9.65 6.74 -24.16
N PHE A 107 -8.81 6.41 -25.14
CA PHE A 107 -9.17 6.59 -26.56
C PHE A 107 -10.36 5.72 -26.98
N ALA A 108 -10.43 4.48 -26.48
CA ALA A 108 -11.56 3.60 -26.75
C ALA A 108 -12.87 4.20 -26.23
N ASP A 109 -12.87 4.74 -25.00
CA ASP A 109 -14.04 5.45 -24.45
C ASP A 109 -14.45 6.66 -25.29
N VAL A 110 -13.51 7.55 -25.62
CA VAL A 110 -13.80 8.73 -26.44
C VAL A 110 -14.31 8.34 -27.84
N PHE A 111 -13.76 7.28 -28.42
CA PHE A 111 -14.18 6.80 -29.73
C PHE A 111 -15.60 6.21 -29.69
N ILE A 112 -15.88 5.31 -28.73
CA ILE A 112 -17.18 4.63 -28.60
C ILE A 112 -18.26 5.62 -28.17
N SER A 113 -18.00 6.47 -27.17
CA SER A 113 -18.97 7.45 -26.68
C SER A 113 -19.38 8.46 -27.76
N SER A 114 -18.46 8.84 -28.65
CA SER A 114 -18.77 9.72 -29.78
C SER A 114 -19.71 9.12 -30.83
N ARG A 115 -19.89 7.79 -30.84
CA ARG A 115 -20.68 7.07 -31.84
C ARG A 115 -22.00 6.53 -31.32
N THR A 116 -22.09 6.22 -30.03
CA THR A 116 -23.14 5.35 -29.50
C THR A 116 -24.19 6.07 -28.67
N GLY A 117 -23.99 7.34 -28.31
CA GLY A 117 -24.88 8.06 -27.39
C GLY A 117 -25.00 7.40 -26.00
N LEU A 118 -24.18 6.38 -25.73
CA LEU A 118 -24.15 5.66 -24.47
C LEU A 118 -23.78 6.60 -23.34
N ALA A 119 -24.34 6.34 -22.16
CA ALA A 119 -24.03 7.10 -20.96
C ALA A 119 -22.54 6.97 -20.64
N GLN A 120 -21.78 8.04 -20.88
CA GLN A 120 -20.35 8.14 -20.55
C GLN A 120 -20.06 7.77 -19.08
N ALA A 121 -21.05 7.98 -18.19
CA ALA A 121 -20.98 7.65 -16.77
C ALA A 121 -20.67 6.17 -16.48
N VAL A 122 -21.09 5.24 -17.33
CA VAL A 122 -20.92 3.78 -17.11
C VAL A 122 -20.00 3.11 -18.13
N LEU A 123 -19.80 3.71 -19.31
CA LEU A 123 -18.97 3.13 -20.36
C LEU A 123 -17.48 3.08 -19.97
N PHE A 124 -16.90 4.20 -19.55
CA PHE A 124 -15.48 4.24 -19.17
C PHE A 124 -15.17 3.30 -17.99
N PRO A 125 -15.96 3.28 -16.90
CA PRO A 125 -15.76 2.30 -15.82
C PRO A 125 -15.78 0.86 -16.31
N ALA A 126 -16.71 0.49 -17.19
CA ALA A 126 -16.75 -0.86 -17.75
C ALA A 126 -15.51 -1.21 -18.59
N ILE A 127 -15.03 -0.27 -19.42
CA ILE A 127 -13.80 -0.45 -20.20
C ILE A 127 -12.59 -0.59 -19.27
N TRP A 128 -12.47 0.30 -18.28
CA TRP A 128 -11.36 0.34 -17.34
C TRP A 128 -11.26 -0.93 -16.50
N THR A 129 -12.36 -1.35 -15.87
CA THR A 129 -12.43 -2.59 -15.09
C THR A 129 -12.12 -3.81 -15.95
N SER A 130 -12.69 -3.89 -17.15
CA SER A 130 -12.43 -5.02 -18.06
C SER A 130 -10.96 -5.10 -18.46
N LEU A 131 -10.34 -3.95 -18.72
CA LEU A 131 -8.96 -3.85 -19.14
C LEU A 131 -8.01 -4.34 -18.04
N TRP A 132 -8.11 -3.81 -16.83
CA TRP A 132 -7.21 -4.19 -15.74
C TRP A 132 -7.47 -5.60 -15.23
N THR A 133 -8.72 -6.06 -15.25
CA THR A 133 -9.03 -7.47 -15.05
C THR A 133 -8.28 -8.31 -16.08
N ALA A 134 -8.43 -8.04 -17.38
CA ALA A 134 -7.76 -8.82 -18.42
C ALA A 134 -6.23 -8.83 -18.26
N ILE A 135 -5.63 -7.67 -17.98
CA ILE A 135 -4.18 -7.51 -17.77
C ILE A 135 -3.69 -8.29 -16.55
N SER A 136 -4.46 -8.34 -15.46
CA SER A 136 -4.09 -9.08 -14.24
C SER A 136 -4.09 -10.60 -14.43
N HIS A 137 -4.78 -11.12 -15.44
CA HIS A 137 -4.80 -12.55 -15.79
C HIS A 137 -3.75 -12.92 -16.86
N LEU A 138 -2.96 -11.96 -17.36
CA LEU A 138 -1.89 -12.26 -18.32
C LEU A 138 -0.67 -12.86 -17.60
N PRO A 139 -0.09 -13.97 -18.11
CA PRO A 139 0.97 -14.70 -17.41
C PRO A 139 2.30 -13.95 -17.31
N PHE A 140 2.53 -12.95 -18.16
CA PHE A 140 3.76 -12.16 -18.17
C PHE A 140 3.70 -10.93 -17.25
N ASN A 141 2.54 -10.64 -16.67
CA ASN A 141 2.36 -9.47 -15.82
C ASN A 141 2.63 -9.85 -14.35
N MET A 142 3.17 -8.90 -13.57
CA MET A 142 3.34 -9.02 -12.11
C MET A 142 1.99 -8.85 -11.38
N GLY A 143 0.93 -9.48 -11.90
CA GLY A 143 -0.44 -9.34 -11.42
C GLY A 143 -0.92 -7.89 -11.36
N ARG A 144 -1.31 -7.44 -10.16
CA ARG A 144 -1.79 -6.06 -9.93
C ARG A 144 -0.72 -5.08 -9.44
N LEU A 145 0.55 -5.49 -9.30
CA LEU A 145 1.62 -4.60 -8.83
C LEU A 145 1.89 -3.42 -9.77
N THR A 146 1.79 -3.64 -11.08
CA THR A 146 2.02 -2.61 -12.10
C THR A 146 0.75 -1.85 -12.49
N SER A 147 -0.41 -2.32 -12.01
CA SER A 147 -1.71 -1.76 -12.37
C SER A 147 -1.93 -0.36 -11.80
N TRP A 148 -2.87 0.37 -12.38
CA TRP A 148 -3.32 1.67 -11.87
C TRP A 148 -4.50 1.51 -10.88
N THR A 149 -4.58 0.34 -10.22
CA THR A 149 -5.59 0.05 -9.20
C THR A 149 -5.12 0.66 -7.88
N PRO A 150 -5.92 1.50 -7.19
CA PRO A 150 -5.58 1.98 -5.86
C PRO A 150 -5.43 0.82 -4.85
N SER A 151 -4.49 0.93 -3.92
CA SER A 151 -4.37 -0.02 -2.81
C SER A 151 -5.50 0.16 -1.78
N MET A 152 -5.88 -0.91 -1.09
CA MET A 152 -7.04 -0.90 -0.19
C MET A 152 -6.82 -0.09 1.10
N SER A 153 -5.60 -0.03 1.64
CA SER A 153 -5.31 0.77 2.85
C SER A 153 -5.02 2.23 2.53
N ALA A 154 -4.85 2.61 1.26
CA ALA A 154 -4.67 4.01 0.90
C ALA A 154 -5.87 4.86 1.36
N SER A 155 -5.58 6.07 1.82
CA SER A 155 -6.59 7.03 2.24
C SER A 155 -7.66 7.21 1.15
N GLY A 156 -8.92 6.99 1.52
CA GLY A 156 -10.08 7.08 0.64
C GLY A 156 -10.62 5.74 0.12
N THR A 157 -9.80 4.71 -0.06
CA THR A 157 -10.29 3.39 -0.53
C THR A 157 -11.06 2.63 0.56
N GLN A 158 -10.80 2.95 1.83
CA GLN A 158 -11.47 2.36 3.00
C GLN A 158 -13.00 2.49 2.92
N ALA A 159 -13.51 3.58 2.36
CA ALA A 159 -14.95 3.80 2.17
C ALA A 159 -15.63 2.76 1.24
N TYR A 160 -14.83 2.11 0.39
CA TYR A 160 -15.28 1.07 -0.55
C TYR A 160 -14.75 -0.33 -0.20
N GLN A 161 -14.05 -0.48 0.94
CA GLN A 161 -13.42 -1.74 1.35
C GLN A 161 -14.45 -2.87 1.49
N TRP A 162 -15.67 -2.54 1.91
CA TRP A 162 -16.79 -3.48 2.05
C TRP A 162 -17.15 -4.18 0.73
N MET A 163 -16.77 -3.62 -0.42
CA MET A 163 -17.03 -4.23 -1.72
C MET A 163 -16.10 -5.40 -2.03
N ALA A 164 -14.92 -5.49 -1.40
CA ALA A 164 -13.91 -6.49 -1.75
C ALA A 164 -14.41 -7.96 -1.64
N PRO A 165 -15.17 -8.39 -0.62
CA PRO A 165 -15.76 -9.73 -0.58
C PRO A 165 -16.77 -10.03 -1.71
N TRP A 166 -17.29 -8.99 -2.38
CA TRP A 166 -18.31 -9.11 -3.43
C TRP A 166 -17.74 -8.94 -4.83
N THR A 167 -16.86 -7.97 -5.01
CA THR A 167 -16.38 -7.55 -6.32
C THR A 167 -14.87 -7.63 -6.46
N GLY A 168 -14.16 -7.92 -5.37
CA GLY A 168 -12.71 -7.91 -5.31
C GLY A 168 -12.09 -6.62 -5.87
N PRO A 169 -10.95 -6.70 -6.57
CA PRO A 169 -10.25 -5.54 -7.08
C PRO A 169 -11.00 -4.88 -8.24
N ALA A 170 -11.71 -5.67 -9.05
CA ALA A 170 -12.44 -5.18 -10.21
C ALA A 170 -13.51 -4.13 -9.83
N GLY A 171 -14.12 -4.26 -8.65
CA GLY A 171 -15.06 -3.26 -8.13
C GLY A 171 -14.37 -1.95 -7.75
N ILE A 172 -13.17 -2.01 -7.18
CA ILE A 172 -12.37 -0.82 -6.85
C ILE A 172 -11.92 -0.10 -8.13
N ASP A 173 -11.51 -0.84 -9.16
CA ASP A 173 -11.24 -0.28 -10.49
C ASP A 173 -12.45 0.47 -11.06
N TRP A 174 -13.63 -0.13 -10.91
CA TRP A 174 -14.88 0.44 -11.41
C TRP A 174 -15.21 1.76 -10.72
N VAL A 175 -15.17 1.78 -9.39
CA VAL A 175 -15.47 2.98 -8.58
C VAL A 175 -14.45 4.09 -8.84
N THR A 176 -13.17 3.74 -8.95
CA THR A 176 -12.08 4.68 -9.28
C THR A 176 -12.34 5.37 -10.62
N ALA A 177 -12.66 4.58 -11.66
CA ALA A 177 -12.99 5.11 -12.97
C ALA A 177 -14.30 5.93 -12.96
N ALA A 178 -15.30 5.51 -12.19
CA ALA A 178 -16.58 6.22 -12.09
C ALA A 178 -16.41 7.61 -11.47
N TRP A 179 -15.63 7.74 -10.40
CA TRP A 179 -15.29 9.04 -9.82
C TRP A 179 -14.50 9.92 -10.79
N ALA A 180 -13.56 9.34 -11.54
CA ALA A 180 -12.82 10.07 -12.56
C ALA A 180 -13.75 10.66 -13.64
N VAL A 181 -14.77 9.90 -14.06
CA VAL A 181 -15.79 10.39 -14.99
C VAL A 181 -16.60 11.53 -14.37
N VAL A 182 -17.12 11.38 -13.15
CA VAL A 182 -17.91 12.41 -12.46
C VAL A 182 -17.13 13.72 -12.34
N ILE A 183 -15.86 13.66 -11.91
CA ILE A 183 -15.00 14.84 -11.77
C ILE A 183 -14.72 15.47 -13.14
N SER A 184 -14.41 14.65 -14.16
CA SER A 184 -14.16 15.17 -15.51
C SER A 184 -15.39 15.84 -16.12
N GLN A 185 -16.60 15.33 -15.86
CA GLN A 185 -17.85 15.91 -16.34
C GLN A 185 -18.17 17.21 -15.60
N LYS A 186 -18.03 17.23 -14.27
CA LYS A 186 -18.23 18.45 -13.46
C LYS A 186 -17.29 19.57 -13.91
N ARG A 187 -16.02 19.25 -14.15
CA ARG A 187 -15.03 20.21 -14.67
C ARG A 187 -15.34 20.67 -16.09
N ARG A 188 -15.77 19.76 -17.00
CA ARG A 188 -16.23 20.14 -18.34
C ARG A 188 -17.39 21.13 -18.29
N ASN A 189 -18.38 20.86 -17.44
CA ASN A 189 -19.55 21.74 -17.28
C ASN A 189 -19.15 23.13 -16.76
N LEU A 190 -18.22 23.19 -15.80
CA LEU A 190 -17.70 24.46 -15.27
C LEU A 190 -16.99 25.29 -16.34
N VAL A 191 -16.17 24.65 -17.19
CA VAL A 191 -15.41 25.34 -18.24
C VAL A 191 -16.33 25.82 -19.37
N HIS A 192 -17.34 25.02 -19.77
CA HIS A 192 -18.24 25.36 -20.88
C HIS A 192 -19.42 26.26 -20.48
N GLY A 193 -19.86 26.21 -19.21
CA GLY A 193 -21.05 26.94 -18.74
C GLY A 193 -20.91 28.47 -18.75
N ARG A 194 -19.68 29.00 -18.75
CA ARG A 194 -19.39 30.45 -18.63
C ARG A 194 -19.36 31.23 -19.95
N HIS A 195 -19.64 30.61 -21.10
CA HIS A 195 -19.64 31.29 -22.42
C HIS A 195 -21.05 31.46 -23.02
N GLY A 196 -22.11 31.28 -22.22
CA GLY A 196 -23.49 31.28 -22.69
C GLY A 196 -24.23 32.62 -22.73
N GLY A 197 -23.55 33.77 -22.60
CA GLY A 197 -24.22 35.07 -22.39
C GLY A 197 -25.00 35.68 -23.56
N ARG A 198 -25.13 35.05 -24.75
CA ARG A 198 -25.83 35.71 -25.88
C ARG A 198 -26.31 34.82 -27.03
N ARG A 199 -26.61 33.54 -26.80
CA ARG A 199 -27.15 32.65 -27.86
C ARG A 199 -28.63 32.34 -27.61
N ASN A 200 -29.43 32.54 -28.66
CA ASN A 200 -30.88 32.39 -28.74
C ASN A 200 -31.47 31.34 -27.77
N PRO A 201 -32.43 31.72 -26.91
CA PRO A 201 -33.03 30.84 -25.91
C PRO A 201 -33.87 29.69 -26.50
N ASP A 202 -34.30 29.76 -27.77
CA ASP A 202 -35.44 28.96 -28.20
C ASP A 202 -35.19 27.48 -28.56
N ASN A 203 -33.95 26.99 -28.62
CA ASN A 203 -33.71 25.57 -29.01
C ASN A 203 -32.61 24.83 -28.22
N GLY A 204 -31.96 25.45 -27.23
CA GLY A 204 -30.77 24.89 -26.56
C GLY A 204 -30.97 24.32 -25.15
N ASP A 205 -32.11 24.56 -24.50
CA ASP A 205 -32.25 24.33 -23.05
C ASP A 205 -32.50 22.88 -22.66
N SER A 206 -33.12 22.08 -23.52
CA SER A 206 -33.45 20.68 -23.21
C SER A 206 -32.20 19.79 -23.07
N GLN A 207 -31.12 20.07 -23.82
CA GLN A 207 -29.93 19.20 -23.81
C GLN A 207 -29.02 19.47 -22.60
N LYS A 208 -28.96 20.71 -22.10
CA LYS A 208 -28.15 21.07 -20.92
C LYS A 208 -28.76 20.55 -19.61
N LYS A 209 -30.10 20.48 -19.51
CA LYS A 209 -30.78 19.95 -18.31
C LYS A 209 -30.53 18.46 -18.10
N LEU A 210 -30.46 17.66 -19.17
CA LEU A 210 -30.23 16.20 -19.05
C LEU A 210 -28.82 15.85 -18.52
N THR A 211 -27.78 16.55 -18.93
CA THR A 211 -26.40 16.20 -18.56
C THR A 211 -26.07 16.55 -17.11
N PHE A 212 -26.54 17.71 -16.62
CA PHE A 212 -26.33 18.13 -15.23
C PHE A 212 -26.98 17.17 -14.23
N SER A 213 -28.21 16.74 -14.50
CA SER A 213 -28.94 15.78 -13.67
C SER A 213 -28.21 14.43 -13.56
N SER A 214 -27.64 13.94 -14.67
CA SER A 214 -26.92 12.65 -14.68
C SER A 214 -25.62 12.67 -13.86
N THR A 215 -24.83 13.74 -13.91
CA THR A 215 -23.60 13.85 -13.11
C THR A 215 -23.91 13.93 -11.61
N LEU A 216 -24.95 14.68 -11.22
CA LEU A 216 -25.39 14.77 -9.82
C LEU A 216 -25.90 13.41 -9.30
N GLY A 217 -26.70 12.72 -10.10
CA GLY A 217 -27.17 11.37 -9.77
C GLY A 217 -26.02 10.37 -9.59
N SER A 218 -25.03 10.40 -10.50
CA SER A 218 -23.85 9.53 -10.41
C SER A 218 -23.00 9.83 -9.17
N SER A 219 -22.75 11.11 -8.87
CA SER A 219 -22.03 11.53 -7.67
C SER A 219 -22.77 11.11 -6.39
N SER A 220 -24.09 11.26 -6.36
CA SER A 220 -24.92 10.86 -5.23
C SER A 220 -24.90 9.36 -5.03
N PHE A 221 -24.97 8.58 -6.11
CA PHE A 221 -24.85 7.12 -6.08
C PHE A 221 -23.48 6.66 -5.55
N LEU A 222 -22.38 7.21 -6.07
CA LEU A 222 -21.03 6.85 -5.61
C LEU A 222 -20.80 7.24 -4.15
N THR A 223 -21.41 8.33 -3.70
CA THR A 223 -21.38 8.75 -2.28
C THR A 223 -22.22 7.79 -1.43
N ALA A 224 -23.41 7.41 -1.90
CA ALA A 224 -24.26 6.43 -1.19
C ALA A 224 -23.58 5.06 -1.07
N LEU A 225 -22.76 4.66 -2.05
CA LEU A 225 -21.94 3.45 -1.96
C LEU A 225 -20.89 3.49 -0.82
N THR A 226 -20.62 4.64 -0.22
CA THR A 226 -19.75 4.73 0.97
C THR A 226 -20.48 4.40 2.27
N ILE A 227 -21.82 4.46 2.30
CA ILE A 227 -22.63 4.29 3.51
C ILE A 227 -22.35 2.96 4.22
N PRO A 228 -22.23 1.80 3.54
CA PRO A 228 -21.99 0.53 4.23
C PRO A 228 -20.68 0.49 5.03
N SER A 229 -19.66 1.29 4.67
CA SER A 229 -18.41 1.34 5.43
C SER A 229 -18.57 1.90 6.84
N PHE A 230 -19.64 2.67 7.09
CA PHE A 230 -19.96 3.22 8.41
C PHE A 230 -20.81 2.29 9.26
N VAL A 231 -21.48 1.31 8.63
CA VAL A 231 -22.45 0.41 9.30
C VAL A 231 -21.86 -0.99 9.49
N LEU A 232 -20.99 -1.44 8.59
CA LEU A 232 -20.38 -2.76 8.67
C LEU A 232 -19.15 -2.71 9.59
N PRO A 233 -19.09 -3.56 10.62
CA PRO A 233 -17.95 -3.61 11.51
C PRO A 233 -16.72 -4.11 10.74
N THR A 234 -15.69 -3.27 10.67
CA THR A 234 -14.37 -3.62 10.15
C THR A 234 -13.38 -3.97 11.26
N SER A 235 -13.83 -3.95 12.52
CA SER A 235 -13.00 -4.25 13.69
C SER A 235 -12.64 -5.74 13.75
N PRO A 236 -11.43 -6.07 14.23
CA PRO A 236 -11.03 -7.45 14.40
C PRO A 236 -11.90 -8.16 15.45
N LEU A 237 -12.04 -9.48 15.28
CA LEU A 237 -12.68 -10.31 16.30
C LEU A 237 -11.89 -10.21 17.63
N PRO A 238 -12.58 -10.18 18.78
CA PRO A 238 -11.92 -10.09 20.08
C PRO A 238 -11.01 -11.30 20.30
N VAL A 239 -9.84 -11.06 20.90
CA VAL A 239 -8.88 -12.13 21.22
C VAL A 239 -9.32 -12.96 22.43
N VAL A 240 -10.21 -12.41 23.26
CA VAL A 240 -10.72 -13.09 24.45
C VAL A 240 -11.52 -14.33 24.01
N PRO A 241 -11.11 -15.54 24.44
CA PRO A 241 -11.83 -16.76 24.10
C PRO A 241 -13.30 -16.68 24.53
N SER A 242 -14.20 -17.04 23.61
CA SER A 242 -15.64 -17.12 23.86
C SER A 242 -16.24 -18.35 23.19
N ASP A 243 -17.55 -18.52 23.34
CA ASP A 243 -18.29 -19.55 22.61
C ASP A 243 -18.29 -19.28 21.10
N THR A 244 -18.09 -18.02 20.68
CA THR A 244 -18.12 -17.58 19.28
C THR A 244 -16.74 -17.29 18.69
N VAL A 245 -15.69 -17.22 19.52
CA VAL A 245 -14.33 -16.88 19.08
C VAL A 245 -13.30 -17.75 19.81
N SER A 246 -12.38 -18.33 19.05
CA SER A 246 -11.23 -19.08 19.57
C SER A 246 -9.99 -18.19 19.48
N SER A 247 -9.26 -18.05 20.59
CA SER A 247 -7.94 -17.42 20.56
C SER A 247 -6.92 -18.39 19.97
N PHE A 248 -6.20 -17.94 18.96
CA PHE A 248 -5.15 -18.68 18.29
C PHE A 248 -3.92 -17.81 18.17
N ARG A 249 -2.76 -18.30 18.59
CA ARG A 249 -1.55 -17.48 18.60
C ARG A 249 -0.66 -17.86 17.43
N VAL A 250 -0.35 -16.86 16.60
CA VAL A 250 0.48 -16.98 15.42
C VAL A 250 1.77 -16.17 15.58
N GLY A 251 2.82 -16.53 14.87
CA GLY A 251 4.08 -15.79 14.89
C GLY A 251 4.87 -15.93 13.59
N CYS A 252 5.79 -14.98 13.41
CA CYS A 252 6.71 -14.93 12.28
C CYS A 252 8.14 -14.97 12.84
N ILE A 253 8.98 -15.84 12.26
CA ILE A 253 10.34 -16.09 12.72
C ILE A 253 11.31 -15.32 11.83
N LEU A 254 11.95 -14.29 12.38
CA LEU A 254 12.86 -13.39 11.67
C LEU A 254 14.13 -13.22 12.53
N PRO A 255 15.05 -14.20 12.49
CA PRO A 255 16.28 -14.13 13.27
C PRO A 255 17.06 -12.84 12.94
N SER A 256 17.70 -12.22 13.93
CA SER A 256 18.41 -10.95 13.76
C SER A 256 19.63 -11.01 12.84
N LYS A 257 20.13 -12.22 12.55
CA LYS A 257 21.28 -12.45 11.67
C LYS A 257 20.92 -12.12 10.21
N THR A 258 21.85 -11.52 9.48
CA THR A 258 21.66 -11.10 8.08
C THR A 258 21.54 -12.26 7.09
N SER A 259 22.08 -13.43 7.43
CA SER A 259 22.00 -14.67 6.66
C SER A 259 21.80 -15.84 7.63
N PRO A 260 20.58 -15.99 8.16
CA PRO A 260 20.27 -17.04 9.11
C PRO A 260 20.32 -18.41 8.44
N ASP A 261 20.90 -19.38 9.14
CA ASP A 261 20.90 -20.78 8.74
C ASP A 261 19.75 -21.55 9.40
N LEU A 262 19.64 -22.84 9.09
CA LEU A 262 18.60 -23.72 9.67
C LEU A 262 18.61 -23.70 11.20
N HIS A 263 19.79 -23.66 11.82
CA HIS A 263 19.91 -23.70 13.28
C HIS A 263 19.43 -22.40 13.91
N ASP A 264 19.72 -21.25 13.29
CA ASP A 264 19.22 -19.95 13.73
C ASP A 264 17.69 -19.93 13.74
N TYR A 265 17.04 -20.41 12.66
CA TYR A 265 15.57 -20.49 12.60
C TYR A 265 14.97 -21.44 13.63
N ILE A 266 15.59 -22.62 13.85
CA ILE A 266 15.14 -23.57 14.86
C ILE A 266 15.28 -22.96 16.26
N THR A 267 16.41 -22.34 16.55
CA THR A 267 16.70 -21.73 17.86
C THR A 267 15.72 -20.60 18.16
N GLU A 268 15.50 -19.72 17.19
CA GLU A 268 14.53 -18.62 17.30
C GLU A 268 13.09 -19.14 17.45
N SER A 269 12.73 -20.20 16.72
CA SER A 269 11.42 -20.85 16.85
C SER A 269 11.22 -21.46 18.25
N ARG A 270 12.26 -22.10 18.81
CA ARG A 270 12.23 -22.60 20.19
C ARG A 270 12.11 -21.45 21.19
N ALA A 271 12.88 -20.39 21.02
CA ALA A 271 12.84 -19.22 21.90
C ALA A 271 11.42 -18.66 21.96
N LEU A 272 10.80 -18.38 20.81
CA LEU A 272 9.46 -17.81 20.75
C LEU A 272 8.37 -18.74 21.29
N ASN A 273 8.52 -20.06 21.08
CA ASN A 273 7.62 -21.07 21.64
C ASN A 273 7.77 -21.19 23.18
N SER A 274 9.01 -21.09 23.68
CA SER A 274 9.37 -21.28 25.10
C SER A 274 9.01 -20.11 26.02
N GLN A 275 8.82 -18.89 25.48
CA GLN A 275 8.51 -17.66 26.23
C GLN A 275 7.12 -17.67 26.93
N GLY A 276 6.57 -18.84 27.26
CA GLY A 276 5.24 -19.01 27.88
C GLY A 276 4.09 -18.52 26.98
N SER A 277 4.41 -18.15 25.74
CA SER A 277 3.47 -17.49 24.83
C SER A 277 2.43 -18.48 24.29
N GLY A 278 2.74 -19.78 24.29
CA GLY A 278 1.88 -20.82 23.73
C GLY A 278 1.61 -20.59 22.25
N THR A 279 2.60 -20.09 21.51
CA THR A 279 2.43 -19.80 20.07
C THR A 279 2.18 -21.10 19.32
N LYS A 280 0.97 -21.22 18.76
CA LYS A 280 0.49 -22.46 18.15
C LYS A 280 0.96 -22.62 16.72
N LEU A 281 1.15 -21.52 16.00
CA LEU A 281 1.62 -21.56 14.61
C LEU A 281 2.74 -20.55 14.38
N LEU A 282 3.90 -21.04 13.93
CA LEU A 282 5.06 -20.24 13.57
C LEU A 282 5.29 -20.32 12.06
N LEU A 283 5.56 -19.19 11.42
CA LEU A 283 5.86 -19.12 10.00
C LEU A 283 7.27 -18.59 9.78
N TRP A 284 8.04 -19.29 8.96
CA TRP A 284 9.34 -18.84 8.47
C TRP A 284 9.15 -18.07 7.16
N PRO A 285 9.96 -17.04 6.89
CA PRO A 285 9.85 -16.23 5.68
C PRO A 285 10.24 -17.03 4.44
N GLU A 286 9.95 -16.47 3.26
CA GLU A 286 10.24 -17.12 1.98
C GLU A 286 11.73 -17.43 1.82
N SER A 287 12.04 -18.63 1.34
CA SER A 287 13.42 -19.08 1.16
C SER A 287 14.27 -18.97 2.43
N ALA A 288 13.67 -19.22 3.61
CA ALA A 288 14.37 -19.20 4.89
C ALA A 288 15.57 -20.16 4.90
N VAL A 289 15.39 -21.35 4.32
CA VAL A 289 16.45 -22.37 4.18
C VAL A 289 16.56 -22.83 2.73
N SER A 290 17.74 -23.32 2.33
CA SER A 290 17.99 -23.80 0.97
C SER A 290 18.66 -25.16 1.00
N PHE A 291 18.17 -26.09 0.19
CA PHE A 291 18.64 -27.48 0.13
C PHE A 291 19.22 -27.80 -1.23
N ARG A 292 20.42 -28.40 -1.24
CA ARG A 292 21.15 -28.76 -2.46
C ARG A 292 20.67 -30.08 -3.06
N ASN A 293 20.09 -30.95 -2.24
CA ASN A 293 19.56 -32.24 -2.65
C ASN A 293 18.45 -32.70 -1.69
N ALA A 294 17.73 -33.76 -2.08
CA ALA A 294 16.62 -34.31 -1.30
C ALA A 294 17.06 -34.85 0.09
N SER A 295 18.26 -35.41 0.19
CA SER A 295 18.78 -35.96 1.45
C SER A 295 19.04 -34.87 2.50
N GLU A 296 19.57 -33.72 2.09
CA GLU A 296 19.77 -32.55 2.96
C GLU A 296 18.41 -32.01 3.44
N LYS A 297 17.41 -31.95 2.55
CA LYS A 297 16.04 -31.57 2.91
C LYS A 297 15.44 -32.52 3.94
N GLU A 298 15.53 -33.82 3.70
CA GLU A 298 15.02 -34.86 4.62
C GLU A 298 15.71 -34.80 5.99
N GLY A 299 17.03 -34.60 6.03
CA GLY A 299 17.78 -34.43 7.28
C GLY A 299 17.37 -33.18 8.05
N ALA A 300 17.15 -32.06 7.35
CA ALA A 300 16.65 -30.83 7.96
C ALA A 300 15.23 -30.99 8.49
N PHE A 301 14.35 -31.65 7.73
CA PHE A 301 12.98 -31.93 8.14
C PHE A 301 12.93 -32.83 9.37
N LYS A 302 13.80 -33.86 9.42
CA LYS A 302 13.96 -34.69 10.61
C LYS A 302 14.39 -33.87 11.82
N SER A 303 15.37 -32.99 11.67
CA SER A 303 15.84 -32.11 12.75
C SER A 303 14.75 -31.18 13.27
N ILE A 304 13.86 -30.71 12.40
CA ILE A 304 12.69 -29.90 12.77
C ILE A 304 11.66 -30.75 13.53
N MET A 305 11.37 -31.95 13.03
CA MET A 305 10.41 -32.87 13.66
C MET A 305 10.88 -33.30 15.06
N GLU A 306 12.16 -33.62 15.24
CA GLU A 306 12.74 -33.96 16.56
C GLU A 306 12.50 -32.84 17.61
N VAL A 307 12.49 -31.58 17.18
CA VAL A 307 12.19 -30.44 18.07
C VAL A 307 10.69 -30.30 18.35
N LEU A 308 9.84 -30.65 17.39
CA LEU A 308 8.39 -30.61 17.51
C LEU A 308 7.82 -31.78 18.31
N GLU A 309 8.52 -32.92 18.41
CA GLU A 309 8.12 -34.06 19.24
C GLU A 309 7.91 -33.66 20.71
N HIS A 310 8.68 -32.69 21.20
CA HIS A 310 8.52 -32.14 22.55
C HIS A 310 7.42 -31.08 22.69
N ASN A 311 6.80 -30.66 21.58
CA ASN A 311 5.86 -29.54 21.51
C ASN A 311 4.55 -29.94 20.80
N HIS A 312 3.75 -30.80 21.43
CA HIS A 312 2.52 -31.39 20.84
C HIS A 312 1.48 -30.39 20.27
N ASN A 313 1.51 -29.12 20.67
CA ASN A 313 0.52 -28.12 20.24
C ASN A 313 1.06 -27.10 19.22
N ALA A 314 2.29 -27.27 18.72
CA ALA A 314 2.94 -26.32 17.82
C ALA A 314 2.94 -26.81 16.36
N TYR A 315 2.72 -25.86 15.44
CA TYR A 315 2.77 -26.04 14.00
C TYR A 315 3.78 -25.08 13.40
N TRP A 316 4.71 -25.57 12.58
CA TRP A 316 5.74 -24.74 11.95
C TRP A 316 5.56 -24.77 10.43
N GLY A 317 5.24 -23.63 9.84
CA GLY A 317 5.27 -23.39 8.40
C GLY A 317 6.69 -22.99 7.99
N VAL A 318 7.42 -23.87 7.33
CA VAL A 318 8.82 -23.70 6.97
C VAL A 318 8.92 -23.51 5.47
N SER A 319 9.31 -22.31 5.03
CA SER A 319 9.58 -22.06 3.61
C SER A 319 11.04 -22.33 3.25
N PHE A 320 11.25 -22.94 2.08
CA PHE A 320 12.55 -23.42 1.64
C PHE A 320 12.73 -23.35 0.13
N GLU A 321 13.97 -23.23 -0.31
CA GLU A 321 14.38 -23.53 -1.69
C GLU A 321 14.92 -24.95 -1.76
N GLU A 322 14.58 -25.70 -2.81
CA GLU A 322 15.23 -26.97 -3.08
C GLU A 322 15.69 -27.07 -4.53
N LYS A 323 16.84 -27.71 -4.71
CA LYS A 323 17.33 -28.14 -6.01
C LYS A 323 16.86 -29.58 -6.25
N PHE A 324 16.01 -29.77 -7.26
CA PHE A 324 15.51 -31.08 -7.66
C PHE A 324 15.95 -31.40 -9.09
N ILE A 325 15.96 -32.68 -9.43
CA ILE A 325 16.22 -33.15 -10.79
C ILE A 325 14.85 -33.41 -11.41
N SER A 326 14.49 -32.62 -12.42
CA SER A 326 13.26 -32.81 -13.20
C SER A 326 13.29 -34.17 -13.92
N ASP A 327 12.14 -34.69 -14.34
CA ASP A 327 12.02 -35.92 -15.14
C ASP A 327 12.88 -35.87 -16.42
N SER A 328 13.18 -34.66 -16.90
CA SER A 328 14.10 -34.39 -18.03
C SER A 328 15.59 -34.54 -17.69
N GLY A 329 15.94 -34.89 -16.44
CA GLY A 329 17.32 -34.92 -15.95
C GLY A 329 17.95 -33.55 -15.71
N THR A 330 17.23 -32.46 -15.99
CA THR A 330 17.73 -31.10 -15.76
C THR A 330 17.58 -30.72 -14.30
N SER A 331 18.65 -30.27 -13.68
CA SER A 331 18.59 -29.77 -12.32
C SER A 331 17.96 -28.39 -12.28
N THR A 332 16.86 -28.26 -11.55
CA THR A 332 16.07 -27.04 -11.42
C THR A 332 15.85 -26.70 -9.95
N ILE A 333 15.68 -25.43 -9.64
CA ILE A 333 15.40 -24.97 -8.28
C ILE A 333 13.91 -24.64 -8.19
N ARG A 334 13.26 -24.96 -7.08
CA ARG A 334 11.89 -24.50 -6.79
C ARG A 334 11.81 -23.97 -5.37
N ASN A 335 10.85 -23.08 -5.15
CA ASN A 335 10.56 -22.51 -3.84
C ASN A 335 9.26 -23.11 -3.30
N GLY A 336 9.27 -23.52 -2.04
CA GLY A 336 8.13 -24.14 -1.40
C GLY A 336 7.97 -23.77 0.07
N ILE A 337 6.87 -24.25 0.63
CA ILE A 337 6.56 -24.21 2.06
C ILE A 337 6.06 -25.57 2.47
N ALA A 338 6.55 -26.06 3.61
CA ALA A 338 6.10 -27.28 4.25
C ALA A 338 5.51 -26.95 5.62
N LEU A 339 4.43 -27.63 5.99
CA LEU A 339 3.85 -27.54 7.33
C LEU A 339 4.24 -28.76 8.15
N PHE A 340 4.82 -28.50 9.32
CA PHE A 340 5.20 -29.50 10.30
C PHE A 340 4.32 -29.43 11.55
N SER A 341 4.10 -30.60 12.14
CA SER A 341 3.41 -30.80 13.41
C SER A 341 4.13 -31.90 14.21
N HIS A 342 3.69 -32.16 15.44
CA HIS A 342 4.20 -33.31 16.21
C HIS A 342 3.86 -34.67 15.57
N GLU A 343 2.83 -34.74 14.73
CA GLU A 343 2.46 -35.95 13.97
C GLU A 343 3.35 -36.16 12.73
N GLY A 344 4.20 -35.18 12.41
CA GLY A 344 5.12 -35.20 11.29
C GLY A 344 4.82 -34.15 10.22
N PHE A 345 5.33 -34.43 9.01
CA PHE A 345 5.14 -33.63 7.81
C PHE A 345 3.69 -33.77 7.31
N GLN A 346 2.98 -32.65 7.21
CA GLN A 346 1.56 -32.63 6.86
C GLN A 346 1.36 -32.38 5.35
N VAL A 347 2.00 -31.35 4.80
CA VAL A 347 1.78 -30.93 3.42
C VAL A 347 2.88 -30.00 2.93
N ASP A 348 3.15 -30.02 1.62
CA ASP A 348 3.95 -29.01 0.92
C ASP A 348 3.15 -28.23 -0.15
N TYR A 349 3.58 -27.00 -0.39
CA TYR A 349 3.12 -26.14 -1.47
C TYR A 349 4.32 -25.53 -2.19
N TYR A 350 4.26 -25.41 -3.52
CA TYR A 350 5.32 -24.80 -4.32
C TYR A 350 4.81 -23.56 -5.04
N LYS A 351 5.60 -22.48 -5.00
CA LYS A 351 5.29 -21.16 -5.56
C LYS A 351 4.91 -21.26 -7.03
N ARG A 352 3.75 -20.74 -7.42
CA ARG A 352 3.23 -20.84 -8.80
C ARG A 352 3.65 -19.68 -9.68
N PHE A 353 3.66 -18.48 -9.13
CA PHE A 353 3.89 -17.24 -9.85
C PHE A 353 5.27 -16.69 -9.49
N LEU A 354 6.21 -16.92 -10.41
CA LEU A 354 7.57 -16.43 -10.28
C LEU A 354 7.68 -14.96 -10.66
N VAL A 355 8.54 -14.22 -9.97
CA VAL A 355 8.90 -12.85 -10.35
C VAL A 355 9.51 -12.86 -11.76
N PRO A 356 8.90 -12.14 -12.74
CA PRO A 356 9.46 -12.05 -14.08
C PRO A 356 10.89 -11.53 -14.04
N ILE A 357 11.77 -12.12 -14.84
CA ILE A 357 13.20 -11.76 -14.97
C ILE A 357 14.04 -12.16 -13.74
N ALA A 358 13.60 -11.90 -12.51
CA ALA A 358 14.41 -12.21 -11.33
C ALA A 358 14.40 -13.71 -10.99
N GLU A 359 13.22 -14.32 -10.97
CA GLU A 359 13.03 -15.73 -10.57
C GLU A 359 12.88 -16.64 -11.78
N SER A 360 12.25 -16.17 -12.87
CA SER A 360 11.87 -17.00 -14.02
C SER A 360 13.02 -17.69 -14.75
N PHE A 361 14.27 -17.25 -14.58
CA PHE A 361 15.45 -17.89 -15.17
C PHE A 361 16.11 -18.94 -14.26
N ARG A 362 15.82 -18.91 -12.95
CA ARG A 362 16.47 -19.77 -11.94
C ARG A 362 15.50 -20.77 -11.31
N LEU A 363 14.24 -20.38 -11.15
CA LEU A 363 13.21 -21.15 -10.47
C LEU A 363 12.24 -21.78 -11.48
N THR A 364 11.74 -22.97 -11.14
CA THR A 364 10.63 -23.63 -11.83
C THR A 364 9.33 -23.38 -11.06
N PRO A 365 8.26 -22.91 -11.72
CA PRO A 365 6.99 -22.69 -11.05
C PRO A 365 6.33 -24.01 -10.64
N GLY A 366 5.66 -24.01 -9.49
CA GLY A 366 4.73 -25.05 -9.09
C GLY A 366 3.49 -25.06 -10.00
N SER A 367 2.91 -26.24 -10.21
CA SER A 367 1.69 -26.43 -11.01
C SER A 367 0.44 -26.67 -10.16
N SER A 368 0.61 -27.18 -8.93
CA SER A 368 -0.49 -27.55 -8.06
C SER A 368 -1.12 -26.32 -7.39
N PRO A 369 -2.46 -26.27 -7.26
CA PRO A 369 -3.10 -25.26 -6.43
C PRO A 369 -2.72 -25.45 -4.95
N PRO A 370 -2.82 -24.40 -4.13
CA PRO A 370 -2.48 -24.50 -2.73
C PRO A 370 -3.44 -25.46 -1.99
N PRO A 371 -2.92 -26.44 -1.24
CA PRO A 371 -3.76 -27.38 -0.50
C PRO A 371 -4.39 -26.73 0.73
N ILE A 372 -5.50 -27.31 1.21
CA ILE A 372 -6.11 -26.97 2.50
C ILE A 372 -5.72 -28.04 3.51
N PHE A 373 -5.26 -27.61 4.68
CA PHE A 373 -4.92 -28.46 5.79
C PHE A 373 -5.72 -28.06 7.03
N THR A 374 -6.20 -29.03 7.78
CA THR A 374 -7.06 -28.77 8.94
C THR A 374 -6.27 -28.99 10.22
N ILE A 375 -6.11 -27.92 11.01
CA ILE A 375 -5.42 -27.93 12.29
C ILE A 375 -6.45 -28.05 13.43
N PRO A 376 -6.34 -29.04 14.33
CA PRO A 376 -7.09 -29.04 15.58
C PRO A 376 -6.62 -27.91 16.51
N LEU A 377 -7.54 -27.06 16.94
CA LEU A 377 -7.27 -25.99 17.89
C LEU A 377 -7.28 -26.56 19.30
N SER A 378 -6.16 -26.44 20.01
CA SER A 378 -6.08 -26.82 21.43
C SER A 378 -6.94 -25.90 22.30
N LYS A 379 -7.62 -26.48 23.29
CA LYS A 379 -8.40 -25.77 24.31
C LYS A 379 -7.53 -24.74 25.05
N PRO A 380 -7.92 -23.45 25.12
CA PRO A 380 -7.27 -22.47 25.98
C PRO A 380 -7.32 -22.88 27.45
N ASP A 381 -6.32 -22.47 28.23
CA ASP A 381 -6.23 -22.81 29.66
C ASP A 381 -7.40 -22.21 30.46
N ASP A 382 -7.83 -21.01 30.06
CA ASP A 382 -8.91 -20.25 30.71
C ASP A 382 -10.32 -20.85 30.52
N ILE A 383 -10.48 -21.81 29.58
CA ILE A 383 -11.78 -22.43 29.29
C ILE A 383 -11.83 -23.85 29.89
N SER A 384 -12.84 -24.11 30.73
CA SER A 384 -13.12 -25.45 31.28
C SER A 384 -13.47 -26.44 30.16
N LYS A 385 -13.02 -27.70 30.27
CA LYS A 385 -13.27 -28.77 29.28
C LYS A 385 -14.75 -28.92 28.89
N SER A 386 -15.69 -28.72 29.82
CA SER A 386 -17.14 -28.79 29.55
C SER A 386 -17.69 -27.69 28.63
N LYS A 387 -17.04 -26.52 28.61
CA LYS A 387 -17.39 -25.39 27.73
C LYS A 387 -16.72 -25.49 26.36
N TRP A 388 -15.58 -26.18 26.29
CA TRP A 388 -14.92 -26.49 25.03
C TRP A 388 -15.64 -27.65 24.32
N LYS A 389 -16.75 -27.30 23.67
CA LYS A 389 -17.56 -28.26 22.90
C LYS A 389 -16.86 -28.61 21.58
N ALA A 390 -16.60 -29.91 21.40
CA ALA A 390 -16.04 -30.54 20.19
C ALA A 390 -14.64 -30.05 19.77
N ASP A 391 -13.99 -30.83 18.91
CA ASP A 391 -12.72 -30.47 18.30
C ASP A 391 -12.95 -29.27 17.38
N ARG A 392 -12.43 -28.10 17.80
CA ARG A 392 -12.49 -26.90 16.97
C ARG A 392 -11.41 -27.03 15.90
N LEU A 393 -11.83 -27.19 14.65
CA LEU A 393 -10.94 -27.34 13.51
C LEU A 393 -10.70 -25.99 12.82
N LEU A 394 -9.46 -25.74 12.40
CA LEU A 394 -9.06 -24.57 11.63
C LEU A 394 -8.48 -25.01 10.29
N ASP A 395 -9.18 -24.69 9.21
CA ASP A 395 -8.63 -24.86 7.86
C ASP A 395 -7.58 -23.78 7.60
N VAL A 396 -6.44 -24.19 7.08
CA VAL A 396 -5.33 -23.31 6.75
C VAL A 396 -4.83 -23.66 5.35
N THR A 397 -4.30 -22.68 4.64
CA THR A 397 -3.67 -22.87 3.33
C THR A 397 -2.39 -22.04 3.25
N ALA A 398 -1.66 -22.10 2.14
CA ALA A 398 -0.45 -21.31 1.95
C ALA A 398 -0.36 -20.76 0.51
N ASP A 399 0.30 -19.62 0.34
CA ASP A 399 0.64 -19.02 -0.95
C ASP A 399 1.94 -18.22 -0.73
N ILE A 400 2.81 -18.05 -1.73
CA ILE A 400 4.16 -17.52 -1.50
C ILE A 400 4.34 -16.18 -2.21
N CYS A 401 4.62 -15.13 -1.45
CA CYS A 401 5.08 -13.83 -1.95
C CYS A 401 4.24 -13.28 -3.13
N LEU A 402 4.78 -13.29 -4.36
CA LEU A 402 4.14 -12.74 -5.55
C LEU A 402 2.81 -13.42 -5.91
N ASP A 403 2.55 -14.64 -5.43
CA ASP A 403 1.28 -15.34 -5.67
C ASP A 403 0.07 -14.48 -5.22
N PHE A 404 0.22 -13.67 -4.15
CA PHE A 404 -0.81 -12.74 -3.67
C PHE A 404 -1.13 -11.57 -4.60
N ALA A 405 -0.23 -11.23 -5.52
CA ALA A 405 -0.48 -10.17 -6.51
C ALA A 405 -1.45 -10.61 -7.62
N MET A 406 -1.75 -11.90 -7.69
CA MET A 406 -2.69 -12.45 -8.66
C MET A 406 -4.14 -12.20 -8.22
N PRO A 407 -5.08 -11.98 -9.17
CA PRO A 407 -6.46 -11.60 -8.84
C PRO A 407 -7.28 -12.74 -8.20
N SER A 408 -6.89 -14.01 -8.34
CA SER A 408 -7.65 -15.13 -7.81
C SER A 408 -6.80 -16.36 -7.44
N PRO A 409 -5.76 -16.22 -6.59
CA PRO A 409 -4.87 -17.33 -6.24
C PRO A 409 -5.60 -18.50 -5.54
N PHE A 410 -6.74 -18.21 -4.91
CA PHE A 410 -7.51 -19.14 -4.08
C PHE A 410 -8.82 -19.63 -4.73
N ARG A 411 -9.00 -19.41 -6.04
CA ARG A 411 -10.24 -19.82 -6.72
C ARG A 411 -10.46 -21.33 -6.74
N ASP A 412 -9.36 -22.09 -6.75
CA ASP A 412 -9.39 -23.55 -6.86
C ASP A 412 -9.54 -24.24 -5.49
N LEU A 413 -9.66 -23.47 -4.40
CA LEU A 413 -9.89 -24.00 -3.07
C LEU A 413 -11.33 -24.53 -2.93
N GLU A 414 -11.47 -25.73 -2.37
CA GLU A 414 -12.78 -26.35 -2.14
C GLU A 414 -13.59 -25.62 -1.07
N SER A 415 -12.92 -25.10 -0.04
CA SER A 415 -13.51 -24.36 1.07
C SER A 415 -12.73 -23.09 1.38
N LYS A 416 -13.35 -22.18 2.12
CA LYS A 416 -12.69 -20.98 2.62
C LYS A 416 -11.70 -21.37 3.73
N PRO A 417 -10.38 -21.07 3.62
CA PRO A 417 -9.46 -21.26 4.72
C PRO A 417 -9.74 -20.25 5.85
N GLY A 418 -9.50 -20.61 7.09
CA GLY A 418 -9.55 -19.71 8.23
C GLY A 418 -8.26 -18.90 8.42
N LEU A 419 -7.13 -19.45 7.97
CA LEU A 419 -5.84 -18.78 7.96
C LEU A 419 -5.05 -19.09 6.68
N ILE A 420 -4.37 -18.10 6.12
CA ILE A 420 -3.48 -18.23 4.96
C ILE A 420 -2.06 -17.96 5.43
N LEU A 421 -1.15 -18.92 5.23
CA LEU A 421 0.27 -18.74 5.49
C LEU A 421 0.91 -18.06 4.29
N ALA A 422 1.57 -16.93 4.53
CA ALA A 422 2.03 -16.05 3.48
C ALA A 422 3.52 -15.70 3.69
N PRO A 423 4.44 -16.67 3.51
CA PRO A 423 5.87 -16.39 3.57
C PRO A 423 6.27 -15.48 2.39
N ALA A 424 7.17 -14.53 2.67
CA ALA A 424 7.67 -13.59 1.69
C ALA A 424 9.11 -13.20 1.96
N ARG A 425 9.78 -12.69 0.93
CA ARG A 425 11.11 -12.08 1.04
C ARG A 425 11.23 -10.96 0.01
N THR A 426 10.74 -9.78 0.37
CA THR A 426 10.80 -8.61 -0.51
C THR A 426 12.18 -7.95 -0.49
N TRP A 427 12.61 -7.38 -1.61
CA TRP A 427 13.96 -6.80 -1.72
C TRP A 427 14.03 -5.32 -1.31
N ASP A 428 12.88 -4.68 -1.11
CA ASP A 428 12.78 -3.27 -0.74
C ASP A 428 11.51 -3.03 0.09
N ARG A 429 11.58 -2.11 1.06
CA ARG A 429 10.46 -1.78 1.95
C ARG A 429 9.22 -1.26 1.20
N ALA A 430 9.37 -0.50 0.13
CA ALA A 430 8.24 -0.03 -0.67
C ALA A 430 7.53 -1.19 -1.39
N ILE A 431 8.28 -2.22 -1.79
CA ILE A 431 7.71 -3.46 -2.34
C ILE A 431 7.04 -4.26 -1.22
N GLY A 432 7.67 -4.40 -0.05
CA GLY A 432 7.07 -5.01 1.15
C GLY A 432 5.72 -4.38 1.50
N ASN A 433 5.67 -3.04 1.56
CA ASN A 433 4.42 -2.30 1.77
C ASN A 433 3.38 -2.59 0.69
N ARG A 434 3.77 -2.65 -0.59
CA ARG A 434 2.84 -2.92 -1.69
C ARG A 434 2.32 -4.36 -1.68
N MET A 435 3.17 -5.32 -1.37
CA MET A 435 2.79 -6.72 -1.23
C MET A 435 1.88 -6.94 -0.02
N TRP A 436 2.16 -6.27 1.10
CA TRP A 436 1.27 -6.25 2.26
C TRP A 436 -0.16 -5.82 1.90
N GLU A 437 -0.29 -4.78 1.07
CA GLU A 437 -1.59 -4.33 0.57
C GLU A 437 -2.31 -5.40 -0.27
N GLU A 438 -1.58 -6.13 -1.13
CA GLU A 438 -2.17 -7.23 -1.91
C GLU A 438 -2.59 -8.40 -1.02
N VAL A 439 -1.79 -8.76 -0.02
CA VAL A 439 -2.10 -9.84 0.93
C VAL A 439 -3.34 -9.51 1.74
N LYS A 440 -3.41 -8.29 2.26
CA LYS A 440 -4.60 -7.77 2.95
C LYS A 440 -5.84 -7.84 2.06
N GLN A 441 -5.69 -7.42 0.81
CA GLN A 441 -6.76 -7.48 -0.17
C GLN A 441 -7.22 -8.92 -0.42
N ARG A 442 -6.31 -9.88 -0.65
CA ARG A 442 -6.68 -11.30 -0.84
C ARG A 442 -7.37 -11.88 0.39
N ALA A 443 -6.89 -11.55 1.60
CA ALA A 443 -7.49 -12.03 2.84
C ALA A 443 -8.96 -11.57 2.98
N ILE A 444 -9.24 -10.29 2.68
CA ILE A 444 -10.60 -9.74 2.71
C ILE A 444 -11.48 -10.34 1.61
N GLU A 445 -10.94 -10.47 0.40
CA GLU A 445 -11.63 -11.05 -0.75
C GLU A 445 -12.09 -12.47 -0.47
N VAL A 446 -11.26 -13.29 0.15
CA VAL A 446 -11.60 -14.68 0.52
C VAL A 446 -12.45 -14.73 1.79
N GLY A 447 -12.38 -13.70 2.64
CA GLY A 447 -13.01 -13.69 3.97
C GLY A 447 -12.23 -14.52 4.99
N SER A 448 -10.90 -14.51 4.87
CA SER A 448 -9.94 -15.24 5.69
C SER A 448 -9.01 -14.30 6.47
N LEU A 449 -8.09 -14.87 7.23
CA LEU A 449 -6.93 -14.21 7.83
C LEU A 449 -5.68 -14.59 7.04
N ALA A 450 -4.69 -13.72 6.97
CA ALA A 450 -3.38 -14.03 6.39
C ALA A 450 -2.26 -13.69 7.38
N LEU A 451 -1.36 -14.63 7.62
CA LEU A 451 -0.13 -14.43 8.37
C LEU A 451 1.00 -14.16 7.38
N TRP A 452 1.40 -12.89 7.26
CA TRP A 452 2.44 -12.45 6.34
C TRP A 452 3.77 -12.32 7.07
N CYS A 453 4.76 -13.08 6.61
CA CYS A 453 6.09 -13.14 7.21
C CYS A 453 7.14 -12.82 6.15
N ASP A 454 7.61 -11.57 6.13
CA ASP A 454 8.52 -11.03 5.14
C ASP A 454 9.95 -10.95 5.69
N GLY A 455 10.81 -11.86 5.25
CA GLY A 455 12.24 -11.92 5.59
C GLY A 455 13.11 -11.00 4.74
N GLY A 456 12.49 -10.11 3.97
CA GLY A 456 13.14 -9.10 3.16
C GLY A 456 13.89 -8.04 3.95
N MET A 457 14.84 -7.35 3.30
CA MET A 457 15.52 -6.20 3.91
C MET A 457 14.52 -5.05 4.06
N GLY A 458 14.14 -4.75 5.31
CA GLY A 458 13.05 -3.81 5.58
C GLY A 458 11.68 -4.35 5.18
N GLY A 459 11.55 -5.67 5.06
CA GLY A 459 10.29 -6.37 4.81
C GLY A 459 9.27 -6.07 5.90
N VAL A 460 7.99 -6.13 5.55
CA VAL A 460 6.88 -5.80 6.46
C VAL A 460 6.20 -7.08 6.84
N SER A 461 6.01 -7.37 8.13
CA SER A 461 5.36 -8.59 8.61
C SER A 461 4.15 -8.28 9.50
N GLY A 462 3.09 -9.07 9.40
CA GLY A 462 1.86 -8.82 10.15
C GLY A 462 0.77 -9.87 9.97
N VAL A 463 -0.42 -9.57 10.50
CA VAL A 463 -1.64 -10.34 10.25
C VAL A 463 -2.65 -9.45 9.54
N ALA A 464 -3.20 -9.92 8.42
CA ALA A 464 -4.17 -9.18 7.62
C ALA A 464 -5.51 -9.92 7.49
N GLY A 465 -6.58 -9.17 7.23
CA GLY A 465 -7.93 -9.73 7.07
C GLY A 465 -8.69 -9.87 8.39
N GLY A 466 -9.98 -10.22 8.33
CA GLY A 466 -10.82 -10.38 9.53
C GLY A 466 -10.80 -9.19 10.50
N GLY A 467 -10.60 -7.97 9.97
CA GLY A 467 -10.48 -6.72 10.71
C GLY A 467 -9.06 -6.34 11.15
N TYR A 468 -8.09 -7.25 11.00
CA TYR A 468 -6.67 -6.95 11.21
C TYR A 468 -6.09 -6.23 9.98
N ASN A 469 -5.41 -5.10 10.23
CA ASN A 469 -4.83 -4.25 9.19
C ASN A 469 -3.40 -3.78 9.52
N ASP A 470 -2.88 -4.14 10.69
CA ASP A 470 -1.63 -3.62 11.22
C ASP A 470 -0.46 -4.56 10.88
N PHE A 471 0.65 -3.98 10.44
CA PHE A 471 1.93 -4.66 10.45
C PHE A 471 2.56 -4.56 11.85
N TYR A 472 3.22 -5.63 12.31
CA TYR A 472 3.82 -5.70 13.65
C TYR A 472 5.32 -5.49 13.63
N GLN A 473 5.97 -5.87 12.53
CA GLN A 473 7.41 -5.78 12.40
C GLN A 473 7.78 -5.22 11.04
N VAL A 474 8.80 -4.37 11.03
CA VAL A 474 9.47 -3.91 9.82
C VAL A 474 10.96 -4.26 9.94
N GLY A 475 11.46 -5.09 9.03
CA GLY A 475 12.81 -5.64 9.08
C GLY A 475 12.92 -6.89 9.98
N ALA A 476 14.12 -7.16 10.47
CA ALA A 476 14.41 -8.33 11.32
C ALA A 476 13.75 -8.22 12.70
N GLY A 477 13.58 -9.35 13.38
CA GLY A 477 12.98 -9.45 14.71
C GLY A 477 11.73 -10.33 14.71
N SER A 478 11.80 -11.50 15.32
CA SER A 478 10.65 -12.40 15.42
C SER A 478 9.56 -11.83 16.33
N TRP A 479 8.31 -12.18 16.04
CA TRP A 479 7.17 -11.72 16.83
C TRP A 479 6.07 -12.79 16.86
N SER A 480 5.25 -12.75 17.92
CA SER A 480 4.02 -13.54 18.02
C SER A 480 2.86 -12.69 18.50
N ARG A 481 1.65 -12.97 18.00
CA ARG A 481 0.44 -12.29 18.41
C ARG A 481 -0.75 -13.25 18.49
N PRO A 482 -1.61 -13.13 19.52
CA PRO A 482 -2.88 -13.84 19.54
C PRO A 482 -3.89 -13.18 18.60
N ILE A 483 -4.62 -14.00 17.84
CA ILE A 483 -5.65 -13.63 16.89
C ILE A 483 -6.96 -14.33 17.25
N GLY A 484 -8.08 -13.64 17.02
CA GLY A 484 -9.42 -14.20 17.20
C GLY A 484 -9.89 -14.91 15.94
N ILE A 485 -10.28 -16.18 16.06
CA ILE A 485 -10.82 -17.01 14.98
C ILE A 485 -12.29 -17.29 15.27
N GLN A 486 -13.17 -17.01 14.31
CA GLN A 486 -14.60 -17.27 14.45
C GLN A 486 -14.91 -18.75 14.67
N HIS A 487 -15.82 -19.03 15.62
CA HIS A 487 -16.35 -20.36 15.91
C HIS A 487 -17.89 -20.31 16.00
N PRO A 488 -18.63 -21.26 15.40
CA PRO A 488 -18.16 -22.25 14.43
C PRO A 488 -17.55 -21.56 13.20
N PHE A 489 -16.54 -22.20 12.61
CA PHE A 489 -15.87 -21.64 11.44
C PHE A 489 -16.80 -21.71 10.23
N HIS A 490 -17.09 -20.57 9.62
CA HIS A 490 -17.87 -20.52 8.38
C HIS A 490 -16.95 -20.79 7.18
N SER A 491 -16.92 -22.04 6.73
CA SER A 491 -16.15 -22.48 5.56
C SER A 491 -16.69 -21.97 4.22
N THR A 492 -17.81 -21.26 4.22
CA THR A 492 -18.42 -20.72 3.01
C THR A 492 -17.56 -19.60 2.41
N PRO A 493 -17.04 -19.75 1.18
CA PRO A 493 -16.30 -18.69 0.51
C PRO A 493 -17.23 -17.50 0.23
N THR A 494 -16.64 -16.31 0.18
CA THR A 494 -17.33 -15.07 -0.20
C THR A 494 -17.85 -15.15 -1.64
N PHE A 495 -18.68 -14.18 -2.03
CA PHE A 495 -19.18 -14.14 -3.40
C PHE A 495 -18.05 -13.97 -4.42
N TYR A 496 -17.08 -13.09 -4.13
CA TYR A 496 -15.93 -12.90 -5.01
C TYR A 496 -15.05 -14.15 -5.11
N ALA A 497 -14.74 -14.81 -3.99
CA ALA A 497 -13.94 -16.04 -4.03
C ALA A 497 -14.58 -17.16 -4.88
N ARG A 498 -15.92 -17.23 -4.93
CA ARG A 498 -16.65 -18.20 -5.75
C ARG A 498 -16.65 -17.86 -7.24
N VAL A 499 -16.90 -16.60 -7.58
CA VAL A 499 -17.22 -16.21 -8.97
C VAL A 499 -16.04 -15.54 -9.68
N GLY A 500 -15.14 -14.92 -8.92
CA GLY A 500 -14.03 -14.12 -9.41
C GLY A 500 -14.46 -12.84 -10.15
N ASP A 501 -13.49 -12.21 -10.82
CA ASP A 501 -13.67 -10.92 -11.51
C ASP A 501 -14.72 -10.93 -12.63
N ALA A 502 -14.98 -12.10 -13.22
CA ALA A 502 -15.87 -12.23 -14.38
C ALA A 502 -17.28 -11.70 -14.10
N SER A 503 -17.76 -11.84 -12.85
CA SER A 503 -19.05 -11.31 -12.42
C SER A 503 -19.12 -9.79 -12.50
N VAL A 504 -18.09 -9.10 -12.02
CA VAL A 504 -18.05 -7.64 -11.97
C VAL A 504 -17.92 -7.07 -13.38
N VAL A 505 -17.11 -7.69 -14.22
CA VAL A 505 -17.02 -7.34 -15.64
C VAL A 505 -18.39 -7.51 -16.32
N ALA A 506 -19.08 -8.62 -16.08
CA ALA A 506 -20.41 -8.87 -16.63
C ALA A 506 -21.44 -7.83 -16.15
N ILE A 507 -21.45 -7.51 -14.85
CA ILE A 507 -22.32 -6.48 -14.27
C ILE A 507 -22.01 -5.11 -14.88
N SER A 508 -20.72 -4.76 -15.02
CA SER A 508 -20.29 -3.49 -15.60
C SER A 508 -20.81 -3.32 -17.03
N TRP A 509 -20.70 -4.35 -17.87
CA TRP A 509 -21.24 -4.32 -19.23
C TRP A 509 -22.77 -4.41 -19.28
N PHE A 510 -23.39 -5.07 -18.30
CA PHE A 510 -24.84 -5.05 -18.14
C PHE A 510 -25.35 -3.63 -17.83
N LEU A 511 -24.64 -2.82 -17.04
CA LEU A 511 -25.00 -1.42 -16.81
C LEU A 511 -24.90 -0.57 -18.09
N VAL A 512 -23.97 -0.90 -18.99
CA VAL A 512 -23.82 -0.22 -20.29
C VAL A 512 -24.93 -0.60 -21.28
N PHE A 513 -25.17 -1.89 -21.47
CA PHE A 513 -26.07 -2.38 -22.52
C PHE A 513 -27.49 -2.70 -22.04
N GLY A 514 -27.69 -2.88 -20.74
CA GLY A 514 -28.97 -3.21 -20.11
C GLY A 514 -30.07 -2.22 -20.45
N PRO A 515 -29.87 -0.89 -20.33
CA PRO A 515 -30.88 0.09 -20.69
C PRO A 515 -31.28 0.03 -22.18
N ILE A 516 -30.32 -0.22 -23.08
CA ILE A 516 -30.59 -0.38 -24.52
C ILE A 516 -31.38 -1.67 -24.77
N ALA A 517 -30.96 -2.78 -24.15
CA ALA A 517 -31.65 -4.04 -24.29
C ALA A 517 -33.10 -3.95 -23.76
N PHE A 518 -33.29 -3.28 -22.62
CA PHE A 518 -34.60 -3.06 -22.00
C PHE A 518 -35.51 -2.19 -22.87
N THR A 519 -35.00 -1.08 -23.41
CA THR A 519 -35.78 -0.21 -24.31
C THR A 519 -36.19 -0.92 -25.60
N ILE A 520 -35.31 -1.73 -26.19
CA ILE A 520 -35.65 -2.56 -27.37
C ILE A 520 -36.70 -3.62 -27.01
N LEU A 521 -36.58 -4.25 -25.84
CA LEU A 521 -37.54 -5.25 -25.37
C LEU A 521 -38.92 -4.62 -25.11
N ALA A 522 -38.96 -3.48 -24.43
CA ALA A 522 -40.16 -2.71 -24.14
C ALA A 522 -40.84 -2.22 -25.43
N ALA A 523 -40.07 -1.72 -26.41
CA ALA A 523 -40.59 -1.32 -27.71
C ALA A 523 -41.20 -2.52 -28.46
N ARG A 524 -40.56 -3.68 -28.42
CA ARG A 524 -41.12 -4.92 -29.00
C ARG A 524 -42.38 -5.38 -28.27
N PHE A 525 -42.42 -5.26 -26.95
CA PHE A 525 -43.60 -5.61 -26.16
C PHE A 525 -44.77 -4.68 -26.48
N HIS A 526 -44.53 -3.36 -26.56
CA HIS A 526 -45.55 -2.39 -26.98
C HIS A 526 -46.03 -2.62 -28.41
N LEU A 527 -45.14 -2.93 -29.36
CA LEU A 527 -45.54 -3.27 -30.74
C LEU A 527 -46.36 -4.56 -30.80
N ARG A 528 -46.07 -5.55 -29.93
CA ARG A 528 -46.83 -6.80 -29.85
C ARG A 528 -48.19 -6.61 -29.18
N ALA A 529 -48.27 -5.77 -28.15
CA ALA A 529 -49.51 -5.41 -27.48
C ALA A 529 -50.46 -4.57 -28.37
N ARG A 530 -49.92 -3.88 -29.39
CA ARG A 530 -50.71 -3.13 -30.38
C ARG A 530 -51.18 -3.95 -31.58
N LYS A 531 -50.85 -5.25 -31.68
CA LYS A 531 -51.50 -6.09 -32.69
C LYS A 531 -52.97 -6.28 -32.26
N PRO A 532 -53.95 -5.82 -33.06
CA PRO A 532 -55.35 -6.01 -32.71
C PRO A 532 -55.61 -7.50 -32.54
N PHE A 533 -56.25 -7.86 -31.43
CA PHE A 533 -56.74 -9.22 -31.19
C PHE A 533 -57.78 -9.50 -32.28
N VAL A 534 -57.35 -10.11 -33.38
CA VAL A 534 -58.27 -10.62 -34.41
C VAL A 534 -59.01 -11.76 -33.72
N SER A 535 -60.25 -11.48 -33.32
CA SER A 535 -61.16 -12.46 -32.76
C SER A 535 -61.19 -13.66 -33.70
N PRO A 536 -60.81 -14.88 -33.26
CA PRO A 536 -61.02 -16.05 -34.09
C PRO A 536 -62.53 -16.19 -34.27
N SER A 537 -62.97 -16.17 -35.52
CA SER A 537 -64.34 -16.53 -35.88
C SER A 537 -64.62 -17.92 -35.31
N LEU A 538 -65.66 -18.02 -34.48
CA LEU A 538 -66.18 -19.27 -33.92
C LEU A 538 -66.41 -20.27 -35.06
N GLY A 539 -65.51 -21.24 -35.17
CA GLY A 539 -65.75 -22.51 -35.83
C GLY A 539 -66.30 -23.48 -34.79
N SER A 540 -67.54 -23.87 -34.99
CA SER A 540 -68.38 -24.79 -34.20
C SER A 540 -67.63 -26.04 -33.76
N PHE A 541 -67.45 -26.21 -32.44
CA PHE A 541 -67.12 -27.50 -31.83
C PHE A 541 -68.26 -27.89 -30.89
N GLN A 542 -68.87 -29.04 -31.19
CA GLN A 542 -69.96 -29.64 -30.43
C GLN A 542 -69.50 -30.06 -29.03
N PHE A 543 -70.35 -29.74 -28.06
CA PHE A 543 -70.30 -30.24 -26.70
C PHE A 543 -70.62 -31.75 -26.67
N ILE A 544 -69.72 -32.54 -26.08
CA ILE A 544 -70.08 -33.82 -25.45
C ILE A 544 -69.87 -33.64 -23.96
N THR A 545 -70.99 -33.66 -23.22
CA THR A 545 -71.09 -33.67 -21.77
C THR A 545 -71.17 -35.12 -21.27
N SER A 546 -70.34 -35.49 -20.29
CA SER A 546 -70.69 -36.55 -19.33
C SER A 546 -69.90 -36.38 -18.02
N HIS A 547 -70.60 -35.89 -17.01
CA HIS A 547 -70.80 -36.50 -15.69
C HIS A 547 -69.80 -37.56 -15.18
N ASP A 548 -69.14 -37.28 -14.05
CA ASP A 548 -69.35 -37.93 -12.73
C ASP A 548 -68.08 -38.07 -11.84
N LEU A 549 -68.33 -37.84 -10.55
CA LEU A 549 -67.55 -37.90 -9.29
C LEU A 549 -66.72 -39.21 -9.05
N PRO A 550 -66.03 -39.45 -7.89
CA PRO A 550 -65.76 -38.62 -6.70
C PRO A 550 -64.30 -38.69 -6.15
N ILE A 551 -64.12 -37.87 -5.11
CA ILE A 551 -63.07 -37.88 -4.07
C ILE A 551 -62.95 -39.27 -3.38
N ARG A 552 -61.71 -39.73 -3.12
CA ARG A 552 -61.41 -40.76 -2.11
C ARG A 552 -60.05 -40.49 -1.45
N LEU A 553 -60.11 -40.23 -0.14
CA LEU A 553 -58.99 -40.31 0.82
C LEU A 553 -58.67 -41.79 1.08
N ASP A 554 -57.39 -42.14 1.22
CA ASP A 554 -56.95 -43.19 2.15
C ASP A 554 -55.42 -43.18 2.38
N ASP A 555 -55.09 -43.64 3.59
CA ASP A 555 -53.82 -43.57 4.31
C ASP A 555 -52.72 -44.59 3.89
N SER A 556 -51.46 -44.12 3.90
CA SER A 556 -50.25 -44.76 4.47
C SER A 556 -49.79 -46.17 3.95
N PRO A 557 -48.64 -46.74 4.42
CA PRO A 557 -47.38 -46.72 3.66
C PRO A 557 -46.83 -48.13 3.32
N ARG A 558 -45.97 -48.26 2.30
CA ARG A 558 -45.02 -49.40 2.22
C ARG A 558 -43.87 -49.18 1.23
N CYS A 559 -42.68 -49.55 1.71
CA CYS A 559 -41.43 -49.73 0.97
C CYS A 559 -41.58 -50.69 -0.23
N SER A 560 -40.88 -50.42 -1.35
CA SER A 560 -39.65 -51.15 -1.72
C SER A 560 -39.21 -50.87 -3.16
N SER A 561 -37.89 -50.82 -3.31
CA SER A 561 -37.06 -51.27 -4.43
C SER A 561 -37.06 -50.50 -5.78
N ASN A 562 -35.85 -50.00 -6.06
CA ASN A 562 -35.09 -50.16 -7.30
C ASN A 562 -35.74 -49.78 -8.64
N LYS A 563 -35.41 -48.57 -9.13
CA LYS A 563 -35.22 -48.28 -10.56
C LYS A 563 -34.04 -47.30 -10.79
N PRO A 564 -33.32 -47.42 -11.92
CA PRO A 564 -32.03 -46.78 -12.13
C PRO A 564 -32.16 -45.30 -12.49
N LEU A 565 -31.13 -44.56 -12.09
CA LEU A 565 -30.94 -43.13 -12.30
C LEU A 565 -30.90 -42.80 -13.80
N VAL A 566 -31.95 -42.14 -14.30
CA VAL A 566 -31.98 -41.52 -15.63
C VAL A 566 -31.12 -40.26 -15.57
N THR A 567 -30.11 -40.21 -16.45
CA THR A 567 -29.24 -39.05 -16.67
C THR A 567 -30.03 -37.85 -17.22
N PRO A 568 -29.78 -36.62 -16.74
CA PRO A 568 -30.40 -35.43 -17.33
C PRO A 568 -29.70 -35.10 -18.65
N THR A 569 -30.48 -35.19 -19.74
CA THR A 569 -30.06 -34.81 -21.08
C THR A 569 -29.83 -33.30 -21.19
N THR A 570 -28.71 -33.01 -21.85
CA THR A 570 -28.14 -31.73 -22.24
C THR A 570 -29.10 -30.83 -23.01
N SER A 571 -29.57 -29.76 -22.37
CA SER A 571 -30.14 -28.58 -23.05
C SER A 571 -29.34 -27.34 -22.68
N ARG A 572 -28.12 -27.21 -23.23
CA ARG A 572 -27.26 -26.03 -23.00
C ARG A 572 -26.38 -25.57 -24.19
N VAL A 573 -26.60 -26.06 -25.41
CA VAL A 573 -25.68 -25.78 -26.54
C VAL A 573 -26.25 -24.83 -27.61
N THR A 574 -27.54 -24.54 -27.65
CA THR A 574 -28.13 -23.73 -28.74
C THR A 574 -27.89 -22.22 -28.63
N PHE A 575 -27.54 -21.69 -27.46
CA PHE A 575 -27.36 -20.23 -27.28
C PHE A 575 -25.98 -19.74 -27.76
N ILE A 576 -24.92 -20.53 -27.54
CA ILE A 576 -23.53 -20.20 -27.92
C ILE A 576 -23.35 -20.20 -29.45
N GLY A 577 -24.02 -21.11 -30.16
CA GLY A 577 -23.99 -21.16 -31.63
C GLY A 577 -24.54 -19.89 -32.28
N SER A 578 -25.63 -19.33 -31.74
CA SER A 578 -26.23 -18.10 -32.29
C SER A 578 -25.34 -16.85 -32.04
N PHE A 579 -24.63 -16.83 -30.91
CA PHE A 579 -23.72 -15.74 -30.54
C PHE A 579 -22.43 -15.77 -31.38
N LEU A 580 -21.83 -16.94 -31.57
CA LEU A 580 -20.66 -17.12 -32.44
C LEU A 580 -20.97 -16.85 -33.91
N HIS A 581 -22.18 -17.19 -34.38
CA HIS A 581 -22.63 -16.85 -35.73
C HIS A 581 -22.80 -15.33 -35.93
N ARG A 582 -23.21 -14.57 -34.90
CA ARG A 582 -23.29 -13.10 -34.95
C ARG A 582 -21.91 -12.45 -34.91
N LEU A 583 -20.96 -12.99 -34.14
CA LEU A 583 -19.56 -12.54 -34.13
C LEU A 583 -18.86 -12.75 -35.48
N ARG A 584 -19.15 -13.85 -36.19
CA ARG A 584 -18.66 -14.07 -37.56
C ARG A 584 -19.19 -13.01 -38.56
N ARG A 585 -20.44 -12.57 -38.42
CA ARG A 585 -21.00 -11.47 -39.24
C ARG A 585 -20.38 -10.11 -38.91
N LEU A 586 -20.01 -9.85 -37.66
CA LEU A 586 -19.30 -8.63 -37.27
C LEU A 586 -17.87 -8.58 -37.84
N ARG A 587 -17.16 -9.72 -37.89
CA ARG A 587 -15.85 -9.82 -38.57
C ARG A 587 -15.93 -9.52 -40.07
N SER A 588 -16.96 -10.04 -40.76
CA SER A 588 -17.13 -9.76 -42.20
C SER A 588 -17.54 -8.30 -42.48
N PHE A 589 -18.30 -7.69 -41.56
CA PHE A 589 -18.65 -6.27 -41.63
C PHE A 589 -17.44 -5.36 -41.38
N ALA A 590 -16.59 -5.68 -40.39
CA ALA A 590 -15.33 -4.98 -40.12
C ALA A 590 -14.36 -5.10 -41.31
N ALA A 591 -14.23 -6.28 -41.91
CA ALA A 591 -13.40 -6.48 -43.10
C ALA A 591 -13.92 -5.70 -44.33
N LYS A 592 -15.25 -5.66 -44.56
CA LYS A 592 -15.85 -4.82 -45.62
C LYS A 592 -15.70 -3.32 -45.33
N TYR A 593 -15.78 -2.91 -44.07
CA TYR A 593 -15.64 -1.51 -43.65
C TYR A 593 -14.20 -1.00 -43.82
N PHE A 594 -13.19 -1.78 -43.41
CA PHE A 594 -11.78 -1.44 -43.65
C PHE A 594 -11.43 -1.40 -45.15
N ARG A 595 -11.98 -2.31 -45.95
CA ARG A 595 -11.76 -2.32 -47.41
C ARG A 595 -12.40 -1.11 -48.11
N ARG A 596 -13.50 -0.55 -47.56
CA ARG A 596 -14.14 0.67 -48.07
C ARG A 596 -13.39 1.96 -47.69
N HIS A 597 -12.79 2.01 -46.50
CA HIS A 597 -12.04 3.19 -46.05
C HIS A 597 -10.65 3.30 -46.67
N HIS A 598 -10.03 2.19 -47.08
CA HIS A 598 -8.75 2.24 -47.79
C HIS A 598 -8.87 2.81 -49.22
N SER A 599 -10.08 2.79 -49.81
CA SER A 599 -10.37 3.34 -51.15
C SER A 599 -10.49 4.87 -51.16
N HIS A 600 -10.75 5.52 -50.03
CA HIS A 600 -10.98 6.97 -49.97
C HIS A 600 -9.72 7.81 -49.75
N ASN A 601 -8.58 7.18 -49.46
CA ASN A 601 -7.29 7.87 -49.30
C ASN A 601 -6.41 7.86 -50.57
N LYS A 602 -6.92 7.37 -51.71
CA LYS A 602 -6.15 7.27 -52.95
C LYS A 602 -6.14 8.56 -53.81
N HIS A 603 -6.83 9.62 -53.38
CA HIS A 603 -6.90 10.90 -54.12
C HIS A 603 -6.04 12.04 -53.54
N ARG A 604 -5.14 11.77 -52.59
CA ARG A 604 -4.30 12.82 -51.98
C ARG A 604 -2.80 12.50 -51.94
N SER A 605 -2.31 11.88 -53.01
CA SER A 605 -0.89 11.55 -53.22
C SER A 605 -0.55 11.66 -54.71
N LEU A 606 -0.60 12.87 -55.24
CA LEU A 606 0.01 13.24 -56.52
C LEU A 606 0.87 14.48 -56.28
N LEU A 607 2.04 14.27 -55.68
CA LEU A 607 3.20 15.12 -55.83
C LEU A 607 4.40 14.38 -55.24
N VAL A 608 5.51 14.44 -55.96
CA VAL A 608 6.80 13.76 -55.73
C VAL A 608 6.90 12.39 -56.39
N GLU A 609 7.05 12.45 -57.72
CA GLU A 609 7.68 11.45 -58.57
C GLU A 609 9.12 11.93 -58.82
N ASN A 610 10.14 11.18 -58.39
CA ASN A 610 11.34 10.86 -59.18
C ASN A 610 12.43 10.09 -58.41
N VAL A 611 13.14 9.26 -59.18
CA VAL A 611 14.35 8.46 -58.91
C VAL A 611 14.10 7.18 -58.09
N GLY A 612 14.42 5.96 -58.52
CA GLY A 612 15.11 5.43 -59.70
C GLY A 612 15.26 3.92 -59.50
N SER A 613 15.11 3.16 -60.58
CA SER A 613 15.07 1.69 -60.65
C SER A 613 16.42 1.02 -60.35
N LEU A 614 16.42 -0.11 -59.62
CA LEU A 614 17.33 -1.24 -59.86
C LEU A 614 16.75 -2.55 -59.32
N LYS A 615 16.58 -3.51 -60.24
CA LYS A 615 16.16 -4.92 -60.07
C LYS A 615 17.23 -5.72 -59.32
N VAL A 616 16.82 -6.66 -58.46
CA VAL A 616 17.60 -7.87 -58.12
C VAL A 616 16.66 -9.08 -57.96
N GLU A 617 17.10 -10.19 -58.53
CA GLU A 617 16.48 -11.52 -58.63
C GLU A 617 16.26 -12.26 -57.30
N GLU A 618 15.24 -13.11 -57.25
CA GLU A 618 15.10 -14.21 -56.29
C GLU A 618 15.95 -15.42 -56.69
N PRO A 619 16.37 -16.23 -55.71
CA PRO A 619 16.14 -17.66 -55.90
C PRO A 619 15.58 -18.40 -54.67
N ASN A 620 14.67 -19.33 -54.97
CA ASN A 620 14.20 -20.44 -54.14
C ASN A 620 15.31 -21.46 -53.87
N ILE A 621 15.53 -21.89 -52.62
CA ILE A 621 16.12 -23.21 -52.30
C ILE A 621 15.49 -23.83 -51.04
N HIS A 622 15.16 -25.12 -51.16
CA HIS A 622 14.68 -26.07 -50.15
C HIS A 622 15.67 -26.34 -49.00
N LEU A 623 15.15 -26.58 -47.79
CA LEU A 623 15.88 -27.02 -46.60
C LEU A 623 15.50 -28.46 -46.18
N PRO A 624 16.47 -29.31 -45.80
CA PRO A 624 16.27 -30.39 -44.84
C PRO A 624 17.06 -30.18 -43.53
N PRO A 625 16.81 -30.96 -42.46
CA PRO A 625 17.16 -30.61 -41.09
C PRO A 625 18.40 -31.35 -40.56
N ARG A 626 19.17 -30.73 -39.65
CA ARG A 626 19.70 -31.31 -38.38
C ARG A 626 20.85 -30.50 -37.75
N LEU A 627 20.95 -30.68 -36.42
CA LEU A 627 22.11 -30.55 -35.51
C LEU A 627 22.51 -29.14 -35.03
N TYR A 628 22.02 -28.80 -33.83
CA TYR A 628 22.61 -27.79 -32.96
C TYR A 628 23.67 -28.44 -32.07
N HIS A 629 24.92 -27.99 -32.20
CA HIS A 629 25.95 -28.10 -31.17
C HIS A 629 26.14 -26.73 -30.51
N PHE A 630 26.21 -26.76 -29.18
CA PHE A 630 26.58 -25.66 -28.30
C PHE A 630 27.95 -25.07 -28.63
N VAL A 631 28.05 -23.74 -28.70
CA VAL A 631 29.29 -23.01 -28.38
C VAL A 631 28.95 -21.76 -27.56
N ASN A 632 29.62 -21.67 -26.42
CA ASN A 632 29.66 -20.61 -25.44
C ASN A 632 30.52 -19.43 -25.97
N THR A 633 30.12 -18.18 -25.79
CA THR A 633 31.00 -17.02 -26.05
C THR A 633 30.86 -15.95 -24.97
N TYR A 634 31.89 -15.89 -24.13
CA TYR A 634 32.37 -14.67 -23.47
C TYR A 634 33.24 -13.89 -24.48
N GLU A 635 33.35 -12.59 -24.26
CA GLU A 635 34.28 -11.62 -24.85
C GLU A 635 34.08 -11.24 -26.33
N LEU A 636 33.71 -9.96 -26.53
CA LEU A 636 34.37 -9.05 -27.48
C LEU A 636 33.77 -7.64 -27.32
N GLY A 637 34.46 -6.81 -26.56
CA GLY A 637 34.36 -5.36 -26.68
C GLY A 637 35.38 -4.88 -27.71
N ALA A 638 34.93 -4.25 -28.79
CA ALA A 638 35.73 -3.34 -29.60
C ALA A 638 34.84 -2.47 -30.50
N SER A 639 34.93 -1.15 -30.26
CA SER A 639 34.96 -0.06 -31.24
C SER A 639 33.86 0.03 -32.33
N VAL A 640 33.09 1.14 -32.29
CA VAL A 640 32.98 2.07 -33.43
C VAL A 640 32.90 3.51 -32.89
N SER A 641 33.78 4.36 -33.40
CA SER A 641 33.93 5.77 -33.07
C SER A 641 32.99 6.71 -33.86
N SER A 642 32.64 7.81 -33.19
CA SER A 642 32.63 9.24 -33.62
C SER A 642 31.68 9.76 -34.72
N PHE A 643 30.94 10.85 -34.41
CA PHE A 643 31.22 12.21 -34.94
C PHE A 643 30.34 13.33 -34.29
N PHE A 644 30.98 14.50 -34.07
CA PHE A 644 30.50 15.87 -33.71
C PHE A 644 30.03 16.21 -32.28
N PHE A 645 30.89 16.89 -31.50
CA PHE A 645 30.91 18.37 -31.41
C PHE A 645 32.23 18.88 -30.78
N GLU A 646 32.70 20.00 -31.30
CA GLU A 646 34.01 20.61 -31.08
C GLU A 646 33.96 21.74 -30.04
N ASP A 647 34.88 21.62 -29.08
CA ASP A 647 35.65 22.61 -28.30
C ASP A 647 35.09 24.00 -27.92
N GLN A 648 35.11 24.27 -26.61
CA GLN A 648 35.75 25.46 -26.05
C GLN A 648 36.29 25.18 -24.64
N SER A 649 37.52 25.64 -24.42
CA SER A 649 38.47 25.24 -23.39
C SER A 649 38.61 26.25 -22.24
N THR A 650 39.40 25.85 -21.22
CA THR A 650 40.02 26.59 -20.07
C THR A 650 39.40 26.35 -18.67
N PRO A 651 40.17 26.52 -17.56
CA PRO A 651 41.08 25.51 -17.02
C PRO A 651 40.78 25.12 -15.56
N SER A 652 41.45 24.05 -15.13
CA SER A 652 41.40 23.35 -13.86
C SER A 652 41.60 24.20 -12.59
N THR A 653 40.84 23.86 -11.53
CA THR A 653 41.18 24.13 -10.12
C THR A 653 40.77 22.92 -9.27
N PRO A 654 41.59 22.44 -8.32
CA PRO A 654 41.34 21.17 -7.63
C PRO A 654 40.42 21.39 -6.41
N THR A 655 39.21 20.82 -6.46
CA THR A 655 38.34 20.75 -5.28
C THR A 655 38.68 19.55 -4.41
N SER A 656 39.30 19.89 -3.28
CA SER A 656 39.23 19.26 -1.96
C SER A 656 38.07 18.28 -1.77
N SER A 657 38.43 17.03 -1.45
CA SER A 657 37.53 16.02 -0.90
C SER A 657 37.00 16.44 0.47
N ALA A 658 35.68 16.59 0.59
CA ALA A 658 34.97 16.62 1.86
C ALA A 658 34.35 15.22 2.11
N PRO A 659 34.32 14.74 3.37
CA PRO A 659 33.79 13.41 3.69
C PRO A 659 32.24 13.38 3.61
N PRO A 660 31.63 12.22 3.32
CA PRO A 660 30.18 12.06 3.29
C PRO A 660 29.56 12.11 4.70
N SER A 661 28.34 12.67 4.76
CA SER A 661 27.49 12.79 5.95
C SER A 661 27.12 11.44 6.61
N PRO A 662 26.80 11.38 7.92
CA PRO A 662 26.60 10.13 8.64
C PRO A 662 25.15 9.63 8.55
N SER A 663 24.93 8.43 8.01
CA SER A 663 23.63 7.73 7.92
C SER A 663 23.60 6.45 8.79
N TRP A 664 24.25 6.46 9.96
CA TRP A 664 24.62 5.23 10.68
C TRP A 664 23.73 4.83 11.86
N LEU A 665 22.67 5.58 12.19
CA LEU A 665 21.72 5.22 13.26
C LEU A 665 20.87 3.95 12.96
N SER A 666 21.20 3.19 11.91
CA SER A 666 20.52 1.93 11.54
C SER A 666 21.49 0.78 11.25
N ARG A 667 22.74 0.81 11.72
CA ARG A 667 23.72 -0.27 11.50
C ARG A 667 24.33 -0.80 12.81
N ASN A 668 23.92 -2.03 13.15
CA ASN A 668 24.58 -3.12 13.90
C ASN A 668 25.39 -2.83 15.17
N ILE A 669 25.05 -3.57 16.23
CA ILE A 669 25.99 -4.03 17.27
C ILE A 669 26.05 -5.56 17.16
N GLU A 670 27.21 -6.08 16.75
CA GLU A 670 27.60 -7.50 16.86
C GLU A 670 28.18 -7.72 18.27
N GLU A 671 27.70 -8.74 18.98
CA GLU A 671 28.17 -9.08 20.32
C GLU A 671 29.26 -10.15 20.22
N THR A 672 30.47 -9.84 20.72
CA THR A 672 31.53 -10.82 20.97
C THR A 672 31.60 -11.08 22.47
N THR A 673 31.31 -12.31 22.88
CA THR A 673 31.35 -12.74 24.28
C THR A 673 32.75 -13.21 24.69
N PRO A 674 33.30 -12.78 25.85
CA PRO A 674 34.36 -13.49 26.53
C PRO A 674 33.81 -14.34 27.69
N THR A 675 34.20 -15.61 27.69
CA THR A 675 33.96 -16.61 28.73
C THR A 675 34.62 -16.21 30.06
N GLN A 676 33.86 -16.17 31.15
CA GLN A 676 34.41 -16.22 32.51
C GLN A 676 33.90 -17.45 33.25
N THR A 677 34.88 -18.26 33.65
CA THR A 677 34.80 -19.44 34.50
C THR A 677 34.73 -19.01 35.97
N SER A 678 33.79 -19.54 36.75
CA SER A 678 33.80 -19.38 38.20
C SER A 678 33.67 -20.73 38.91
N GLU A 679 34.82 -21.07 39.48
CA GLU A 679 35.21 -21.88 40.64
C GLU A 679 34.14 -22.31 41.66
N GLU A 680 34.42 -23.49 42.23
CA GLU A 680 33.66 -24.41 43.08
C GLU A 680 34.25 -24.43 44.50
N THR A 681 33.46 -24.39 45.59
CA THR A 681 33.70 -25.10 46.90
C THR A 681 32.57 -24.85 47.96
N PRO A 682 32.43 -25.61 49.09
CA PRO A 682 31.57 -26.80 49.21
C PRO A 682 30.55 -26.77 50.40
N ASP A 683 29.78 -27.86 50.51
CA ASP A 683 28.73 -28.21 51.49
C ASP A 683 29.04 -28.05 53.00
N PRO A 684 27.99 -28.14 53.85
CA PRO A 684 27.90 -29.33 54.71
C PRO A 684 26.48 -29.95 54.81
N ALA A 685 26.45 -31.29 54.98
CA ALA A 685 25.28 -32.14 55.24
C ALA A 685 25.21 -32.54 56.76
N PRO A 686 24.39 -33.51 57.26
CA PRO A 686 23.05 -34.06 56.91
C PRO A 686 22.14 -34.13 58.20
N PRO A 687 21.09 -34.99 58.45
CA PRO A 687 21.09 -36.48 58.35
C PRO A 687 19.77 -37.24 57.97
N SER A 688 20.01 -38.45 57.42
CA SER A 688 19.41 -39.79 57.71
C SER A 688 17.95 -40.16 57.45
N SER A 689 17.75 -41.21 56.62
CA SER A 689 17.05 -42.52 56.86
C SER A 689 16.81 -43.16 55.46
N SER A 690 16.89 -44.46 55.13
CA SER A 690 16.97 -45.75 55.84
C SER A 690 17.23 -46.88 54.80
N SER A 691 18.13 -47.84 55.10
CA SER A 691 18.00 -49.34 55.00
C SER A 691 17.28 -49.98 53.78
N SER A 692 17.70 -51.02 53.02
CA SER A 692 18.71 -52.11 53.09
C SER A 692 18.77 -52.85 51.70
N PRO A 693 19.43 -54.03 51.47
CA PRO A 693 20.46 -54.22 50.43
C PRO A 693 20.22 -55.48 49.53
N PRO A 694 21.23 -56.27 49.09
CA PRO A 694 21.88 -56.19 47.77
C PRO A 694 21.80 -57.53 46.97
N ASP A 695 22.33 -57.53 45.74
CA ASP A 695 22.80 -58.78 45.12
C ASP A 695 24.10 -58.56 44.31
N ASP A 696 25.00 -59.52 44.47
CA ASP A 696 26.38 -59.61 44.01
C ASP A 696 26.51 -59.84 42.49
N SER A 697 27.61 -59.38 41.87
CA SER A 697 28.65 -60.25 41.28
C SER A 697 29.59 -59.54 40.25
N LEU A 698 30.86 -59.41 40.65
CA LEU A 698 32.08 -59.88 39.97
C LEU A 698 32.28 -59.67 38.45
N GLN A 699 33.28 -58.83 38.05
CA GLN A 699 34.59 -59.27 37.49
C GLN A 699 35.41 -58.10 36.86
N GLN A 700 36.67 -58.02 37.29
CA GLN A 700 37.84 -57.30 36.74
C GLN A 700 38.31 -57.89 35.38
N PRO A 701 39.49 -57.52 34.81
CA PRO A 701 40.07 -56.20 34.47
C PRO A 701 40.64 -56.19 33.02
N ASN A 702 41.18 -55.06 32.53
CA ASN A 702 42.56 -54.98 31.98
C ASN A 702 42.92 -53.60 31.43
N ALA A 703 44.16 -53.22 31.73
CA ALA A 703 44.89 -52.01 31.32
C ALA A 703 45.53 -52.17 29.93
N VAL A 704 45.83 -51.06 29.23
CA VAL A 704 47.04 -50.80 28.39
C VAL A 704 47.06 -49.27 28.08
N THR A 705 47.94 -48.43 28.64
CA THR A 705 49.32 -47.99 28.25
C THR A 705 49.42 -46.88 27.18
N SER A 706 50.27 -45.88 27.48
CA SER A 706 51.08 -45.03 26.56
C SER A 706 50.35 -43.86 25.87
N SER A 707 50.87 -42.63 25.71
CA SER A 707 52.23 -42.06 25.81
C SER A 707 52.17 -40.53 25.66
N LYS A 708 52.99 -39.79 26.43
CA LYS A 708 53.56 -38.45 26.12
C LYS A 708 54.62 -38.61 24.99
N PRO A 709 55.15 -37.56 24.27
CA PRO A 709 55.69 -36.31 24.86
C PRO A 709 55.79 -35.03 23.96
N HIS A 710 56.40 -33.97 24.55
CA HIS A 710 57.17 -32.80 24.00
C HIS A 710 56.44 -31.71 23.15
N SER A 711 56.37 -30.43 23.55
CA SER A 711 57.39 -29.34 23.67
C SER A 711 58.19 -29.12 22.38
N SER A 712 58.21 -27.95 21.72
CA SER A 712 58.91 -26.70 22.12
C SER A 712 58.90 -25.65 20.97
N HIS A 713 59.31 -24.40 21.29
CA HIS A 713 59.80 -23.30 20.40
C HIS A 713 58.75 -22.35 19.75
N SER A 714 58.85 -21.01 19.72
CA SER A 714 59.81 -19.94 20.13
C SER A 714 59.07 -18.57 20.08
N LYS A 715 59.18 -17.69 21.08
CA LYS A 715 59.91 -16.38 21.11
C LYS A 715 59.91 -15.52 19.83
N GLU A 716 59.42 -14.27 19.91
CA GLU A 716 60.22 -13.01 19.84
C GLU A 716 59.39 -11.70 19.91
N ASN A 717 59.73 -10.88 20.92
CA ASN A 717 59.99 -9.41 20.89
C ASN A 717 58.83 -8.43 20.60
N SER A 718 58.44 -7.44 21.43
CA SER A 718 59.03 -6.49 22.40
C SER A 718 58.98 -5.04 21.90
N SER A 719 58.46 -4.15 22.77
CA SER A 719 58.62 -2.68 22.84
C SER A 719 58.00 -1.83 21.71
N THR A 720 57.33 -0.70 21.97
CA THR A 720 57.85 0.45 22.76
C THR A 720 56.72 1.40 23.20
N HIS A 721 56.79 1.85 24.47
CA HIS A 721 56.06 2.97 25.05
C HIS A 721 56.42 4.32 24.39
N ARG A 722 55.45 5.23 24.25
CA ARG A 722 55.75 6.67 24.30
C ARG A 722 54.56 7.52 24.78
N SER A 723 54.76 8.12 25.95
CA SER A 723 53.97 9.15 26.60
C SER A 723 54.59 10.54 26.36
N LEU A 724 53.77 11.56 26.12
CA LEU A 724 54.04 13.02 26.21
C LEU A 724 52.65 13.69 26.25
N SER A 725 52.14 14.38 27.28
CA SER A 725 52.64 15.49 28.11
C SER A 725 53.09 16.72 27.32
N SER A 726 52.24 17.75 27.25
CA SER A 726 52.61 19.18 27.33
C SER A 726 51.39 20.11 27.22
N ASP A 727 50.96 20.66 28.36
CA ASP A 727 50.70 22.11 28.53
C ASP A 727 52.06 22.76 28.89
N PRO A 728 52.30 24.11 28.85
CA PRO A 728 51.35 25.23 28.96
C PRO A 728 51.65 26.46 28.05
N HIS A 729 50.81 27.51 28.05
CA HIS A 729 51.23 28.92 28.25
C HIS A 729 50.05 29.91 28.34
N SER A 730 50.28 30.90 29.20
CA SER A 730 49.43 31.98 29.69
C SER A 730 49.91 33.35 29.16
N ILE A 731 49.20 34.43 29.55
CA ILE A 731 49.55 35.88 29.56
C ILE A 731 49.16 36.65 28.26
N TYR A 732 48.46 37.81 28.18
CA TYR A 732 48.21 39.06 28.96
C TYR A 732 46.73 39.53 28.78
N LYS A 733 45.95 39.91 29.80
CA LYS A 733 45.82 41.20 30.55
C LYS A 733 45.08 42.37 29.84
N ALA A 734 44.04 42.86 30.53
CA ALA A 734 43.74 44.27 30.90
C ALA A 734 42.41 44.90 30.40
N ASP A 735 41.58 45.24 31.39
CA ASP A 735 40.46 46.21 31.42
C ASP A 735 40.96 47.66 31.09
N PRO A 736 40.11 48.62 30.65
CA PRO A 736 39.20 49.31 31.59
C PRO A 736 37.85 49.86 31.06
N ARG A 737 36.91 50.02 32.01
CA ARG A 737 35.71 50.92 32.09
C ARG A 737 36.03 52.44 31.90
N PRO A 738 35.08 53.41 32.04
CA PRO A 738 33.70 53.59 31.50
C PRO A 738 33.39 55.08 31.08
N THR A 739 32.28 55.37 30.38
CA THR A 739 31.62 56.71 30.33
C THR A 739 30.11 56.51 30.02
N ALA A 740 29.15 56.74 30.92
CA ALA A 740 28.56 57.99 31.42
C ALA A 740 27.54 58.69 30.45
N LYS A 741 26.24 58.54 30.82
CA LYS A 741 24.97 59.34 30.61
C LYS A 741 25.09 60.77 30.03
N PRO A 742 24.02 61.46 29.49
CA PRO A 742 22.63 61.51 30.03
C PRO A 742 21.49 61.76 28.97
N PRO A 743 20.21 62.00 29.39
CA PRO A 743 18.98 61.86 28.60
C PRO A 743 18.40 63.20 28.11
N LEU A 744 17.32 63.19 27.29
CA LEU A 744 16.37 64.30 27.28
C LEU A 744 14.95 63.91 26.80
N THR A 745 13.99 64.32 27.60
CA THR A 745 12.52 64.38 27.45
C THR A 745 12.05 65.54 26.56
N THR A 746 10.95 65.35 25.81
CA THR A 746 9.90 66.36 25.47
C THR A 746 8.83 65.65 24.63
N SER A 747 7.56 65.46 25.01
CA SER A 747 6.46 66.41 25.32
C SER A 747 6.10 67.36 24.16
N SER A 748 5.02 67.05 23.42
CA SER A 748 3.88 67.95 23.05
C SER A 748 3.10 67.33 21.88
N ASN A 749 1.86 66.86 22.03
CA ASN A 749 0.58 67.58 22.06
C ASN A 749 0.04 68.04 20.68
N THR A 750 -1.24 67.70 20.45
CA THR A 750 -2.26 68.40 19.64
C THR A 750 -2.08 68.57 18.11
N ASN A 751 -2.95 67.96 17.30
CA ASN A 751 -4.15 68.64 16.73
C ASN A 751 -4.93 67.82 15.68
N ARG A 752 -6.25 67.95 15.77
CA ARG A 752 -7.33 67.67 14.78
C ARG A 752 -7.16 68.56 13.54
N PRO A 753 -7.67 68.21 12.33
CA PRO A 753 -9.06 68.57 11.94
C PRO A 753 -9.77 67.58 10.96
N SER A 754 -11.09 67.39 11.09
CA SER A 754 -12.20 67.87 10.19
C SER A 754 -12.39 67.08 8.88
N THR A 755 -13.32 66.11 8.82
CA THR A 755 -14.66 66.20 8.17
C THR A 755 -14.75 67.05 6.90
N HIS A 756 -14.93 66.37 5.77
CA HIS A 756 -15.53 66.94 4.55
C HIS A 756 -16.59 66.00 3.99
N VAL A 757 -17.79 66.57 3.83
CA VAL A 757 -19.01 66.04 3.21
C VAL A 757 -19.03 66.53 1.77
N TYR A 758 -19.34 65.68 0.78
CA TYR A 758 -19.88 66.07 -0.53
C TYR A 758 -20.85 64.97 -1.05
N PRO A 759 -21.79 65.34 -1.96
CA PRO A 759 -23.16 64.88 -1.96
C PRO A 759 -23.53 63.93 -3.10
N ASP A 760 -24.77 63.45 -2.98
CA ASP A 760 -25.56 62.60 -3.86
C ASP A 760 -25.52 62.96 -5.35
N PHE A 761 -25.43 61.91 -6.16
CA PHE A 761 -25.84 61.90 -7.57
C PHE A 761 -26.77 60.71 -7.79
N GLU A 762 -28.06 61.01 -7.91
CA GLU A 762 -29.12 60.10 -8.35
C GLU A 762 -29.18 60.07 -9.88
N PRO A 763 -29.36 58.90 -10.50
CA PRO A 763 -30.02 58.84 -11.80
C PRO A 763 -31.23 57.89 -11.80
N ASP A 764 -32.34 58.45 -12.28
CA ASP A 764 -33.62 57.81 -12.55
C ASP A 764 -33.53 56.49 -13.30
N THR A 765 -34.20 55.45 -12.79
CA THR A 765 -34.62 54.29 -13.59
C THR A 765 -36.07 53.90 -13.30
N LEU A 766 -36.80 53.65 -14.39
CA LEU A 766 -38.20 53.23 -14.48
C LEU A 766 -38.48 51.90 -13.74
N PRO A 767 -39.72 51.69 -13.24
CA PRO A 767 -40.01 50.60 -12.32
C PRO A 767 -40.19 49.26 -13.04
N LEU A 768 -39.42 48.25 -12.62
CA LEU A 768 -39.65 46.83 -12.93
C LEU A 768 -40.37 46.14 -11.75
N PRO A 769 -41.09 45.03 -11.99
CA PRO A 769 -41.98 44.41 -11.00
C PRO A 769 -41.24 43.87 -9.77
N HIS A 770 -41.87 44.06 -8.60
CA HIS A 770 -41.32 43.86 -7.25
C HIS A 770 -40.94 42.41 -6.87
N GLU A 771 -41.07 41.44 -7.78
CA GLU A 771 -40.77 40.02 -7.50
C GLU A 771 -39.38 39.55 -7.95
N LEU A 772 -38.61 40.37 -8.66
CA LEU A 772 -37.25 40.02 -9.12
C LEU A 772 -36.11 40.51 -8.21
N TRP A 773 -36.40 41.38 -7.24
CA TRP A 773 -35.40 41.92 -6.30
C TRP A 773 -35.09 41.00 -5.10
N SER A 774 -35.96 40.05 -4.77
CA SER A 774 -35.71 39.13 -3.64
C SER A 774 -34.69 38.02 -3.95
N ILE A 775 -34.38 37.78 -5.23
CA ILE A 775 -33.48 36.71 -5.67
C ILE A 775 -32.05 37.22 -5.98
N ILE A 776 -31.88 38.53 -6.23
CA ILE A 776 -30.58 39.08 -6.69
C ILE A 776 -29.75 39.68 -5.55
N ASN A 777 -30.35 40.04 -4.40
CA ASN A 777 -29.61 40.60 -3.27
C ASN A 777 -28.95 39.56 -2.32
N SER A 778 -28.98 38.27 -2.62
CA SER A 778 -28.40 37.22 -1.74
C SER A 778 -26.97 36.79 -2.11
N ALA A 779 -26.21 37.62 -2.85
CA ALA A 779 -24.86 37.24 -3.31
C ALA A 779 -23.79 38.35 -3.20
N ASN A 780 -23.89 39.24 -2.21
CA ASN A 780 -22.73 40.00 -1.71
C ASN A 780 -22.42 39.54 -0.28
N MET A 781 -21.34 38.76 -0.11
CA MET A 781 -20.81 38.45 1.21
C MET A 781 -19.73 39.47 1.58
N ASP A 782 -20.13 40.43 2.42
CA ASP A 782 -19.22 41.22 3.24
C ASP A 782 -18.65 40.34 4.36
N PHE A 783 -17.34 40.13 4.35
CA PHE A 783 -16.61 39.43 5.42
C PHE A 783 -16.23 40.41 6.53
N THR A 784 -17.19 41.01 7.24
CA THR A 784 -16.94 41.62 8.58
C THR A 784 -18.26 41.90 9.30
N GLY A 785 -18.69 41.01 10.19
CA GLY A 785 -19.81 41.30 11.07
C GLY A 785 -20.43 40.06 11.69
N LYS A 786 -20.04 39.74 12.93
CA LYS A 786 -20.84 38.89 13.83
C LYS A 786 -22.22 39.54 14.02
N GLN A 787 -23.26 39.03 13.39
CA GLN A 787 -24.63 39.17 13.88
C GLN A 787 -25.38 37.84 13.75
N ALA A 788 -26.23 37.65 14.75
CA ALA A 788 -26.94 36.44 15.13
C ALA A 788 -28.00 35.99 14.12
N ALA A 789 -28.42 34.73 14.26
CA ALA A 789 -29.34 33.94 13.42
C ALA A 789 -28.62 33.32 12.21
N GLU A 790 -28.38 32.01 12.14
CA GLU A 790 -29.36 30.93 12.28
C GLU A 790 -28.63 29.68 12.83
N VAL A 791 -28.74 29.47 14.14
CA VAL A 791 -28.37 28.21 14.80
C VAL A 791 -29.60 27.32 14.67
N VAL A 792 -29.40 26.11 14.16
CA VAL A 792 -30.42 25.05 14.17
C VAL A 792 -30.75 24.76 15.62
N ASP A 793 -31.85 25.33 16.09
CA ASP A 793 -32.42 25.16 17.42
C ASP A 793 -32.92 23.73 17.57
N PHE A 794 -32.04 22.85 18.08
CA PHE A 794 -32.47 21.60 18.69
C PHE A 794 -33.15 21.96 20.00
N GLY A 795 -34.47 22.19 19.91
CA GLY A 795 -35.32 22.62 21.00
C GLY A 795 -35.03 21.91 22.32
N GLY A 796 -34.77 22.73 23.33
CA GLY A 796 -34.44 22.36 24.70
C GLY A 796 -33.02 22.81 25.04
N GLU A 797 -32.86 24.08 25.43
CA GLU A 797 -31.65 24.52 26.13
C GLU A 797 -31.49 23.65 27.38
N VAL A 798 -30.58 22.67 27.30
CA VAL A 798 -30.16 21.91 28.47
C VAL A 798 -29.47 22.93 29.39
N ASP A 799 -30.05 23.16 30.56
CA ASP A 799 -29.53 24.11 31.54
C ASP A 799 -28.17 23.63 32.05
N TYR A 800 -27.11 24.14 31.44
CA TYR A 800 -25.74 23.88 31.81
C TYR A 800 -25.20 24.84 32.87
N THR A 801 -26.04 25.72 33.46
CA THR A 801 -25.55 26.66 34.51
C THR A 801 -25.01 25.93 35.74
N ASN A 802 -25.39 24.66 35.94
CA ASN A 802 -24.88 23.80 37.02
C ASN A 802 -23.83 22.76 36.57
N TYR A 803 -23.49 22.67 35.29
CA TYR A 803 -22.47 21.75 34.78
C TYR A 803 -21.12 22.47 34.63
N ARG A 804 -20.32 22.43 35.69
CA ARG A 804 -18.92 22.87 35.66
C ARG A 804 -18.03 21.72 35.25
N TRP A 805 -18.00 21.38 33.97
CA TRP A 805 -17.00 20.41 33.48
C TRP A 805 -15.60 21.00 33.67
N PHE A 806 -14.71 20.21 34.27
CA PHE A 806 -13.27 20.50 34.44
C PHE A 806 -12.88 21.61 35.44
N GLN A 807 -13.75 22.05 36.36
CA GLN A 807 -13.31 22.96 37.44
C GLN A 807 -12.55 22.24 38.56
N ASP A 808 -12.93 21.02 38.88
CA ASP A 808 -12.21 20.20 39.85
C ASP A 808 -11.30 19.25 39.08
N ALA A 809 -9.99 19.44 39.23
CA ALA A 809 -9.03 18.41 38.83
C ALA A 809 -9.46 17.10 39.51
N PRO A 810 -9.56 15.97 38.78
CA PRO A 810 -9.95 14.71 39.38
C PRO A 810 -9.10 14.49 40.64
N PRO A 811 -9.72 14.11 41.77
CA PRO A 811 -9.01 14.01 43.04
C PRO A 811 -7.76 13.19 42.82
N LYS A 812 -6.58 13.77 43.09
CA LYS A 812 -5.29 13.10 42.95
C LYS A 812 -5.43 11.76 43.66
N GLN A 813 -5.43 10.67 42.89
CA GLN A 813 -5.40 9.34 43.48
C GLN A 813 -4.21 9.33 44.44
N PRO A 814 -4.40 8.89 45.70
CA PRO A 814 -3.29 8.76 46.62
C PRO A 814 -2.23 7.91 45.91
N PRO A 815 -0.96 8.36 45.88
CA PRO A 815 0.08 7.65 45.14
C PRO A 815 0.02 6.19 45.59
N PRO A 816 -0.14 5.22 44.66
CA PRO A 816 -0.13 3.82 45.03
C PRO A 816 1.13 3.61 45.85
N GLN A 817 0.97 3.06 47.07
CA GLN A 817 2.10 2.76 47.94
C GLN A 817 3.06 1.88 47.13
N GLN A 818 4.12 2.49 46.61
CA GLN A 818 5.14 1.79 45.85
C GLN A 818 5.77 0.84 46.86
N ALA A 819 5.49 -0.45 46.70
CA ALA A 819 6.28 -1.49 47.35
C ALA A 819 7.74 -1.14 47.09
N VAL A 820 8.56 -1.08 48.14
CA VAL A 820 9.99 -0.77 48.05
C VAL A 820 10.63 -1.87 47.20
N GLY A 821 10.60 -1.67 45.89
CA GLY A 821 11.11 -2.59 44.89
C GLY A 821 12.62 -2.60 44.95
N THR A 822 13.20 -3.76 44.71
CA THR A 822 14.64 -3.93 44.49
C THR A 822 15.15 -2.86 43.51
N PRO A 823 16.33 -2.25 43.77
CA PRO A 823 16.91 -1.23 42.90
C PRO A 823 16.87 -1.66 41.44
N TYR A 824 16.25 -0.85 40.58
CA TYR A 824 16.18 -1.11 39.15
C TYR A 824 17.59 -1.08 38.56
N VAL A 825 18.02 -2.21 37.99
CA VAL A 825 19.26 -2.32 37.23
C VAL A 825 18.87 -2.36 35.74
N PRO A 826 19.21 -1.33 34.94
CA PRO A 826 18.86 -1.31 33.52
C PRO A 826 19.56 -2.44 32.76
N LEU A 827 18.89 -3.01 31.77
CA LEU A 827 19.48 -3.99 30.85
C LEU A 827 20.57 -3.31 29.99
N PRO A 828 21.65 -4.02 29.59
CA PRO A 828 22.71 -3.45 28.76
C PRO A 828 22.21 -2.77 27.48
N GLY A 829 21.25 -3.36 26.78
CA GLY A 829 20.66 -2.74 25.58
C GLY A 829 19.92 -1.42 25.86
N VAL A 830 19.41 -1.20 27.08
CA VAL A 830 18.83 0.09 27.49
C VAL A 830 19.92 1.14 27.66
N ILE A 831 21.09 0.75 28.19
CA ILE A 831 22.24 1.64 28.36
C ILE A 831 22.73 2.10 26.98
N GLU A 832 23.00 1.15 26.07
CA GLU A 832 23.45 1.44 24.71
C GLU A 832 22.45 2.33 23.95
N GLN A 833 21.14 2.07 24.12
CA GLN A 833 20.11 2.87 23.48
C GLN A 833 20.11 4.32 24.00
N ASN A 834 20.28 4.54 25.30
CA ASN A 834 20.40 5.89 25.87
C ASN A 834 21.67 6.60 25.39
N GLU A 835 22.81 5.89 25.33
CA GLU A 835 24.06 6.43 24.80
C GLU A 835 23.94 6.83 23.32
N ALA A 836 23.26 6.02 22.51
CA ALA A 836 22.98 6.34 21.11
C ALA A 836 22.11 7.60 20.96
N PHE A 837 21.10 7.77 21.82
CA PHE A 837 20.30 8.99 21.85
C PHE A 837 21.11 10.21 22.29
N GLU A 838 21.94 10.08 23.33
CA GLU A 838 22.83 11.16 23.78
C GLU A 838 23.78 11.61 22.68
N PHE A 839 24.40 10.66 21.97
CA PHE A 839 25.22 10.95 20.82
C PHE A 839 24.42 11.68 19.73
N ALA A 840 23.27 11.15 19.32
CA ALA A 840 22.43 11.74 18.28
C ALA A 840 21.98 13.16 18.64
N LEU A 841 21.56 13.38 19.89
CA LEU A 841 21.13 14.67 20.42
C LEU A 841 22.29 15.68 20.47
N SER A 842 23.49 15.25 20.87
CA SER A 842 24.67 16.11 20.89
C SER A 842 25.14 16.52 19.48
N ALA A 843 24.95 15.64 18.48
CA ALA A 843 25.28 15.92 17.09
C ALA A 843 24.22 16.78 16.38
N ALA A 844 22.98 16.78 16.87
CA ALA A 844 21.82 17.37 16.20
C ALA A 844 22.01 18.84 15.76
N PRO A 845 22.53 19.76 16.60
CA PRO A 845 22.74 21.16 16.20
C PRO A 845 23.76 21.32 15.06
N ASN A 846 24.83 20.53 15.08
CA ASN A 846 25.86 20.55 14.04
C ASN A 846 25.33 20.01 12.72
N VAL A 847 24.52 18.94 12.76
CA VAL A 847 23.87 18.39 11.57
C VAL A 847 22.88 19.39 10.98
N LEU A 848 22.05 20.04 11.81
CA LEU A 848 21.15 21.10 11.37
C LEU A 848 21.92 22.22 10.66
N TYR A 849 23.00 22.71 11.28
CA TYR A 849 23.83 23.76 10.68
C TYR A 849 24.45 23.33 9.35
N ALA A 850 24.96 22.10 9.26
CA ALA A 850 25.52 21.54 8.03
C ALA A 850 24.46 21.43 6.92
N ARG A 851 23.24 20.95 7.23
CA ARG A 851 22.12 20.88 6.28
C ARG A 851 21.68 22.25 5.81
N TYR A 852 21.64 23.24 6.70
CA TYR A 852 21.37 24.63 6.34
C TYR A 852 22.45 25.18 5.39
N LYS A 853 23.74 24.93 5.68
CA LYS A 853 24.83 25.38 4.81
C LYS A 853 24.78 24.73 3.42
N GLN A 854 24.37 23.46 3.33
CA GLN A 854 24.28 22.71 2.07
C GLN A 854 23.06 23.06 1.23
N TYR A 855 21.88 23.20 1.86
CA TYR A 855 20.59 23.26 1.17
C TYR A 855 19.75 24.50 1.54
N GLY A 856 20.32 25.44 2.29
CA GLY A 856 19.61 26.60 2.81
C GLY A 856 18.43 26.22 3.71
N GLN A 857 17.35 26.97 3.60
CA GLN A 857 16.17 26.80 4.46
C GLN A 857 15.42 25.48 4.18
N LEU A 858 15.48 24.95 2.96
CA LEU A 858 14.90 23.64 2.63
C LEU A 858 15.62 22.49 3.34
N GLY A 859 16.93 22.63 3.58
CA GLY A 859 17.69 21.67 4.39
C GLY A 859 17.20 21.58 5.83
N VAL A 860 16.79 22.72 6.40
CA VAL A 860 16.20 22.79 7.73
C VAL A 860 14.85 22.07 7.77
N LEU A 861 14.01 22.26 6.73
CA LEU A 861 12.71 21.60 6.65
C LEU A 861 12.83 20.07 6.58
N ALA A 862 13.74 19.55 5.76
CA ALA A 862 14.00 18.11 5.66
C ALA A 862 14.60 17.54 6.96
N TRP A 863 15.51 18.29 7.60
CA TRP A 863 16.06 17.90 8.89
C TRP A 863 14.99 17.86 10.00
N CYS A 864 14.01 18.77 9.98
CA CYS A 864 12.92 18.77 10.95
C CYS A 864 12.07 17.48 10.90
N SER A 865 11.92 16.82 9.73
CA SER A 865 11.26 15.51 9.67
C SER A 865 12.10 14.41 10.31
N GLU A 866 13.41 14.36 10.05
CA GLU A 866 14.33 13.39 10.67
C GLU A 866 14.38 13.58 12.20
N PHE A 867 14.41 14.84 12.66
CA PHE A 867 14.36 15.18 14.08
C PHE A 867 13.01 14.80 14.72
N GLY A 868 11.91 14.89 13.97
CA GLY A 868 10.59 14.42 14.41
C GLY A 868 10.58 12.92 14.73
N GLU A 869 11.22 12.10 13.90
CA GLU A 869 11.35 10.65 14.15
C GLU A 869 12.22 10.36 15.39
N LEU A 870 13.31 11.11 15.57
CA LEU A 870 14.14 11.02 16.79
C LEU A 870 13.31 11.31 18.05
N ILE A 871 12.46 12.33 18.02
CA ILE A 871 11.56 12.67 19.14
C ILE A 871 10.59 11.52 19.45
N ASP A 872 10.04 10.87 18.43
CA ASP A 872 9.06 9.78 18.61
C ASP A 872 9.72 8.53 19.22
N ASN A 873 10.93 8.19 18.78
CA ASN A 873 11.70 7.09 19.38
C ASN A 873 12.13 7.41 20.83
N LEU A 874 12.51 8.66 21.10
CA LEU A 874 12.85 9.10 22.45
C LEU A 874 11.62 9.09 23.39
N LYS A 875 10.42 9.37 22.85
CA LYS A 875 9.16 9.26 23.57
C LYS A 875 8.84 7.83 23.98
N ASP A 876 8.97 6.90 23.05
CA ASP A 876 8.77 5.48 23.32
C ASP A 876 9.71 4.98 24.44
N LEU A 877 10.99 5.39 24.40
CA LEU A 877 11.95 5.07 25.46
C LEU A 877 11.52 5.61 26.83
N GLY A 878 11.04 6.86 26.89
CA GLY A 878 10.56 7.47 28.13
C GLY A 878 9.26 6.86 28.65
N PHE A 879 8.31 6.50 27.77
CA PHE A 879 7.08 5.83 28.18
C PHE A 879 7.32 4.41 28.72
N LYS A 880 8.39 3.74 28.26
CA LYS A 880 8.86 2.47 28.82
C LYS A 880 9.54 2.61 30.19
N GLY A 881 9.76 3.83 30.68
CA GLY A 881 10.48 4.09 31.93
C GLY A 881 12.00 3.86 31.82
N ASN A 882 12.52 3.73 30.60
CA ASN A 882 13.90 3.34 30.33
C ASN A 882 14.81 4.53 29.98
N MET A 883 14.31 5.77 30.08
CA MET A 883 15.10 6.97 29.77
C MET A 883 15.96 7.39 30.95
N PHE A 884 17.26 7.60 30.71
CA PHE A 884 18.18 8.08 31.73
C PHE A 884 18.07 9.59 31.93
N VAL A 885 18.40 10.04 33.15
CA VAL A 885 18.42 11.46 33.50
C VAL A 885 19.45 12.22 32.65
N ALA A 886 20.57 11.57 32.31
CA ALA A 886 21.59 12.12 31.41
C ALA A 886 21.00 12.38 30.02
N THR A 887 20.31 11.41 29.44
CA THR A 887 19.66 11.52 28.13
C THR A 887 18.59 12.61 28.11
N ARG A 888 17.75 12.69 29.16
CA ARG A 888 16.77 13.78 29.33
C ARG A 888 17.45 15.16 29.39
N THR A 889 18.54 15.27 30.14
CA THR A 889 19.30 16.51 30.30
C THR A 889 19.96 16.94 28.99
N GLN A 890 20.57 15.98 28.28
CA GLN A 890 21.17 16.22 26.96
C GLN A 890 20.10 16.66 25.95
N ALA A 891 18.92 16.05 25.96
CA ALA A 891 17.82 16.43 25.07
C ALA A 891 17.33 17.87 25.33
N LEU A 892 17.21 18.29 26.60
CA LEU A 892 16.88 19.67 26.97
C LEU A 892 17.96 20.65 26.53
N ARG A 893 19.24 20.32 26.75
CA ARG A 893 20.38 21.12 26.29
C ARG A 893 20.37 21.28 24.76
N THR A 894 20.15 20.19 24.03
CA THR A 894 20.02 20.23 22.56
C THR A 894 18.88 21.15 22.13
N CYS A 895 17.73 21.16 22.82
CA CYS A 895 16.63 22.09 22.52
C CYS A 895 17.06 23.56 22.65
N GLU A 896 17.81 23.91 23.71
CA GLU A 896 18.34 25.26 23.91
C GLU A 896 19.35 25.65 22.82
N GLU A 897 20.26 24.75 22.47
CA GLU A 897 21.25 24.96 21.41
C GLU A 897 20.59 25.14 20.04
N LEU A 898 19.54 24.38 19.72
CA LEU A 898 18.78 24.53 18.47
C LEU A 898 18.07 25.89 18.38
N LEU A 899 17.44 26.35 19.46
CA LEU A 899 16.79 27.67 19.48
C LEU A 899 17.82 28.80 19.37
N ARG A 900 18.95 28.69 20.07
CA ARG A 900 20.05 29.64 19.96
C ARG A 900 20.62 29.69 18.55
N LEU A 901 20.86 28.54 17.93
CA LEU A 901 21.33 28.44 16.54
C LEU A 901 20.33 29.09 15.58
N THR A 902 19.04 28.87 15.81
CA THR A 902 17.95 29.47 15.02
C THR A 902 17.92 30.99 15.12
N LYS A 903 18.18 31.54 16.31
CA LYS A 903 18.16 32.99 16.56
C LYS A 903 19.41 33.71 16.07
N ASP A 904 20.59 33.11 16.32
CA ASP A 904 21.87 33.80 16.16
C ASP A 904 22.57 33.48 14.83
N SER A 905 22.38 32.27 14.29
CA SER A 905 23.21 31.73 13.20
C SER A 905 22.46 31.41 11.91
N LEU A 906 21.16 31.11 11.98
CA LEU A 906 20.37 30.72 10.81
C LEU A 906 19.54 31.92 10.30
N ASP A 907 19.85 32.43 9.10
CA ASP A 907 19.06 33.47 8.42
C ASP A 907 17.79 32.85 7.77
N LEU A 908 16.87 32.40 8.62
CA LEU A 908 15.60 31.78 8.20
C LEU A 908 14.54 32.86 7.88
N LYS A 909 14.47 33.23 6.60
CA LYS A 909 13.47 34.18 6.08
C LYS A 909 12.06 33.60 6.00
N MET A 910 11.91 32.28 5.78
CA MET A 910 10.60 31.63 5.72
C MET A 910 10.06 31.34 7.12
N GLN A 911 9.09 32.16 7.55
CA GLN A 911 8.46 32.05 8.87
C GLN A 911 7.82 30.67 9.14
N ILE A 912 7.31 30.00 8.10
CA ILE A 912 6.74 28.65 8.26
C ILE A 912 7.77 27.61 8.73
N ILE A 913 9.05 27.79 8.33
CA ILE A 913 10.14 26.89 8.73
C ILE A 913 10.55 27.17 10.18
N VAL A 914 10.61 28.46 10.57
CA VAL A 914 10.85 28.87 11.96
C VAL A 914 9.76 28.30 12.88
N MET A 915 8.49 28.42 12.48
CA MET A 915 7.35 27.86 13.21
C MET A 915 7.44 26.33 13.30
N TYR A 916 7.76 25.64 12.20
CA TYR A 916 7.82 24.19 12.19
C TYR A 916 8.97 23.67 13.07
N LEU A 917 10.17 24.24 12.95
CA LEU A 917 11.32 23.91 13.80
C LEU A 917 11.00 24.15 15.29
N SER A 918 10.44 25.32 15.61
CA SER A 918 10.04 25.66 16.98
C SER A 918 8.96 24.71 17.51
N SER A 919 8.04 24.25 16.65
CA SER A 919 7.02 23.27 17.03
C SER A 919 7.61 21.90 17.39
N GLN A 920 8.65 21.44 16.69
CA GLN A 920 9.35 20.19 17.02
C GLN A 920 10.09 20.31 18.35
N VAL A 921 10.81 21.43 18.56
CA VAL A 921 11.48 21.70 19.83
C VAL A 921 10.47 21.80 20.99
N ALA A 922 9.34 22.47 20.78
CA ALA A 922 8.27 22.55 21.78
C ALA A 922 7.64 21.18 22.09
N ARG A 923 7.44 20.35 21.06
CA ARG A 923 6.94 18.98 21.20
C ARG A 923 7.87 18.10 22.03
N LEU A 924 9.19 18.27 21.89
CA LEU A 924 10.19 17.57 22.69
C LEU A 924 10.24 18.11 24.12
N ARG A 925 10.33 19.44 24.31
CA ARG A 925 10.36 20.05 25.65
C ARG A 925 9.13 19.73 26.48
N ARG A 926 7.92 19.77 25.93
CA ARG A 926 6.68 19.39 26.64
C ARG A 926 6.68 17.92 27.10
N PHE A 927 7.35 17.05 26.36
CA PHE A 927 7.48 15.66 26.75
C PHE A 927 8.53 15.48 27.86
N LEU A 928 9.67 16.17 27.74
CA LEU A 928 10.74 16.10 28.72
C LEU A 928 10.40 16.85 30.02
N ASP A 929 9.60 17.91 29.97
CA ASP A 929 9.29 18.76 31.10
C ASP A 929 7.91 19.42 30.89
N GLY A 930 6.86 18.66 31.17
CA GLY A 930 5.47 19.06 30.89
C GLY A 930 4.96 20.22 31.75
N ASP A 931 5.57 20.45 32.92
CA ASP A 931 5.15 21.48 33.87
C ASP A 931 5.81 22.84 33.58
N LYS A 932 6.95 22.84 32.89
CA LYS A 932 7.70 24.06 32.59
C LYS A 932 7.14 24.75 31.34
N ILE A 933 6.73 26.01 31.50
CA ILE A 933 6.37 26.91 30.40
C ILE A 933 7.66 27.52 29.83
N TRP A 934 7.77 27.54 28.51
CA TRP A 934 8.93 28.03 27.78
C TRP A 934 8.51 29.20 26.89
N ASP A 935 9.12 30.37 27.08
CA ASP A 935 8.80 31.60 26.34
C ASP A 935 9.98 32.08 25.46
N ASP A 936 11.01 31.26 25.30
CA ASP A 936 12.25 31.54 24.54
C ASP A 936 12.15 31.18 23.05
N TYR A 937 10.96 30.87 22.54
CA TYR A 937 10.75 30.58 21.13
C TYR A 937 10.89 31.84 20.27
N PRO A 938 11.50 31.75 19.07
CA PRO A 938 11.57 32.90 18.16
C PRO A 938 10.17 33.32 17.73
N GLU A 939 9.85 34.60 17.94
CA GLU A 939 8.57 35.18 17.51
C GLU A 939 8.52 35.24 15.97
N PRO A 940 7.47 34.68 15.34
CA PRO A 940 7.35 34.72 13.89
C PRO A 940 7.12 36.16 13.41
N GLN A 941 8.05 36.68 12.62
CA GLN A 941 7.92 38.00 11.99
C GLN A 941 7.13 37.88 10.70
N PHE A 942 5.80 37.93 10.81
CA PHE A 942 4.97 38.09 9.62
C PHE A 942 5.17 39.49 9.03
N PRO A 943 5.23 39.65 7.70
CA PRO A 943 5.24 40.98 7.09
C PRO A 943 4.05 41.77 7.63
N ASP A 944 4.30 42.95 8.18
CA ASP A 944 3.22 43.80 8.70
C ASP A 944 2.23 44.09 7.57
N TYR A 945 1.06 43.45 7.63
CA TYR A 945 0.03 43.58 6.62
C TYR A 945 -0.45 45.04 6.49
N LYS A 946 -0.27 45.86 7.54
CA LYS A 946 -0.56 47.30 7.48
C LYS A 946 0.32 48.02 6.49
N LYS A 947 1.58 47.61 6.31
CA LYS A 947 2.50 48.18 5.32
C LYS A 947 2.06 47.89 3.88
N TYR A 948 1.30 46.81 3.67
CA TYR A 948 0.73 46.44 2.37
C TYR A 948 -0.72 46.90 2.17
N SER A 949 -1.40 47.31 3.24
CA SER A 949 -2.79 47.80 3.15
C SER A 949 -2.93 49.08 2.31
N HIS A 950 -1.90 49.94 2.26
CA HIS A 950 -1.89 51.12 1.39
C HIS A 950 -1.80 50.77 -0.10
N LEU A 951 -1.15 49.66 -0.48
CA LEU A 951 -1.11 49.18 -1.86
C LEU A 951 -2.43 48.55 -2.31
N ALA A 952 -3.26 48.07 -1.37
CA ALA A 952 -4.59 47.55 -1.69
C ALA A 952 -5.59 48.68 -2.00
N GLY A 953 -5.39 49.89 -1.47
CA GLY A 953 -6.23 51.06 -1.73
C GLY A 953 -5.98 51.74 -3.08
N GLU A 954 -4.84 51.49 -3.72
CA GLU A 954 -4.48 52.07 -5.04
C GLU A 954 -4.94 51.19 -6.22
N TYR A 955 -5.42 49.98 -5.94
CA TYR A 955 -5.99 49.03 -6.92
C TYR A 955 -7.51 48.81 -6.74
N SER A 956 -8.13 49.51 -5.79
CA SER A 956 -9.57 49.75 -5.69
C SER A 956 -9.91 51.03 -6.43
#